data_AF-A0A6N4AKM1-F1
#
_entry.id   AF-A0A6N4AKM1-F1
#
_cell.length_a   1.000
_cell.length_b   1.000
_cell.length_c   1.000
_cell.angle_alpha   90.00
_cell.angle_beta   90.00
_cell.angle_gamma   90.00
#
_symmetry.space_group_name_H-M   'P 1'
#
loop_
_entity.id
_entity.type
_entity.pdbx_description
1 polymer ?
#
loop_
_entity_poly.entity_id
_entity_poly.type
_entity_poly.pdbx_seq_one_letter_code
_entity_poly.pdbx_strand_id
1 'polypeptide(L)'
;MIKIRKKILAVLLTAAMLVSMSSLVAWSDEQPATDDGTSQTEQTTDDGASADDKQDDKKDDKKDDKEKPRTDEEGLADMSVVAENDSYKLYFNESTTNFAVQSKSDNYVWWATPLNADKDENAKTAQKKNMQSPLYVVYGDVSSHTSQRINIYDASIKSGKFSFEPIENGVKVIYRLSKIEAEIPMTITLEKDNVNVSVITEEIKEQQATDTSGLVLLEIGMLQFFNAAGMEDEGYMVVPDGSGAVINYNNRRYNAQAYNSEVYGRDTSIGMLTRPSKTEQVYLPVIGAVTNGEKTNHGYMAIAKSGETCASVNATVSGQNSTSYNNTWFEFKVRAEDTYYMGNRKLTVYEQGKINQPNLTVGYYPLANENLSYVDIAEAYRNYLIEQKGFKDKSDNITNSYYLDLYGGTIKAQSIAGLPVNLETAATTYEQAQEIIKQLNELGVDDIVANYNDFNGAGIKGMITADVNYAGTLGGKNAYKTLAEYVGSINGKLFASAGITYMKDSGNGYSYTLNACKAITKAYATTNNWDIAFGIPNQVRLVTKTTLSPYYWPDLYNKISKSFTSEGITTISLDDATTLLYSDFSRENYSRADTMNKLVDGYKQFKDAGFTLLASGANAYALPYVDYLTDVPVTSSNFDLFDYDIPFYEIVIHGYLPYTTKAVNASANADDTIMLALLTATPVHYDMMYADPNDFTDSDYETLFYSNYKGWLEPSAKIYKLYQDELKDFANLHITGYNRISGDEMETEFDGGKTIRVNTRKMTLTVNGKEIDLAQYGLKGETDE
;
A
#
# COMPACT_ATOMS: atom_id res chain seq x y z
N MET A 1 -7.79 47.33 -46.36
CA MET A 1 -7.14 46.58 -45.26
C MET A 1 -8.12 45.94 -44.26
N ILE A 2 -9.17 46.63 -43.79
CA ILE A 2 -10.12 46.07 -42.78
C ILE A 2 -10.96 44.88 -43.30
N LYS A 3 -11.36 44.87 -44.59
CA LYS A 3 -12.11 43.76 -45.19
C LYS A 3 -11.28 42.47 -45.38
N ILE A 4 -9.95 42.59 -45.51
CA ILE A 4 -9.05 41.43 -45.65
C ILE A 4 -8.77 40.81 -44.28
N ARG A 5 -8.60 41.62 -43.23
CA ARG A 5 -8.47 41.13 -41.85
C ARG A 5 -9.71 40.37 -41.34
N LYS A 6 -10.92 40.81 -41.71
CA LYS A 6 -12.16 40.09 -41.36
C LYS A 6 -12.30 38.73 -42.06
N LYS A 7 -11.79 38.60 -43.30
CA LYS A 7 -11.80 37.30 -44.01
C LYS A 7 -10.75 36.33 -43.47
N ILE A 8 -9.58 36.81 -43.06
CA ILE A 8 -8.56 35.98 -42.40
C ILE A 8 -9.02 35.51 -41.02
N LEU A 9 -9.66 36.39 -40.24
CA LEU A 9 -10.24 36.00 -38.94
C LEU A 9 -11.37 34.98 -39.09
N ALA A 10 -12.22 35.12 -40.11
CA ALA A 10 -13.31 34.17 -40.38
C ALA A 10 -12.79 32.78 -40.82
N VAL A 11 -11.69 32.73 -41.58
CA VAL A 11 -11.04 31.47 -41.99
C VAL A 11 -10.29 30.80 -40.83
N LEU A 12 -9.69 31.58 -39.92
CA LEU A 12 -9.08 31.06 -38.69
C LEU A 12 -10.14 30.54 -37.70
N LEU A 13 -11.30 31.20 -37.61
CA LEU A 13 -12.43 30.74 -36.80
C LEU A 13 -13.09 29.48 -37.35
N THR A 14 -13.22 29.33 -38.67
CA THR A 14 -13.73 28.07 -39.26
C THR A 14 -12.71 26.94 -39.21
N ALA A 15 -11.41 27.22 -39.29
CA ALA A 15 -10.37 26.22 -39.05
C ALA A 15 -10.32 25.76 -37.58
N ALA A 16 -10.52 26.67 -36.62
CA ALA A 16 -10.61 26.34 -35.19
C ALA A 16 -11.86 25.49 -34.86
N MET A 17 -13.00 25.76 -35.52
CA MET A 17 -14.24 24.98 -35.36
C MET A 17 -14.18 23.59 -36.03
N LEU A 18 -13.32 23.40 -37.04
CA LEU A 18 -13.12 22.10 -37.69
C LEU A 18 -12.15 21.19 -36.93
N VAL A 19 -11.20 21.76 -36.17
CA VAL A 19 -10.29 21.00 -35.31
C VAL A 19 -10.97 20.57 -33.99
N SER A 20 -12.00 21.29 -33.54
CA SER A 20 -12.79 20.91 -32.35
C SER A 20 -13.83 19.81 -32.60
N MET A 21 -13.99 19.32 -33.83
CA MET A 21 -14.98 18.26 -34.16
C MET A 21 -14.37 16.89 -34.49
N SER A 22 -13.06 16.70 -34.34
CA SER A 22 -12.40 15.39 -34.55
C SER A 22 -11.87 14.72 -33.28
N SER A 23 -12.28 15.16 -32.09
CA SER A 23 -11.90 14.53 -30.80
C SER A 23 -13.11 14.09 -29.95
N LEU A 24 -14.25 13.82 -30.58
CA LEU A 24 -15.34 13.11 -29.93
C LEU A 24 -15.14 11.61 -30.09
N VAL A 25 -14.58 10.97 -29.05
CA VAL A 25 -14.75 9.53 -28.87
C VAL A 25 -16.23 9.30 -28.56
N ALA A 26 -16.91 8.56 -29.42
CA ALA A 26 -18.32 8.22 -29.22
C ALA A 26 -18.43 7.26 -28.03
N TRP A 27 -19.02 7.73 -26.93
CA TRP A 27 -19.51 6.90 -25.84
C TRP A 27 -21.00 6.66 -26.09
N SER A 28 -21.43 5.40 -26.06
CA SER A 28 -22.85 5.03 -26.20
C SER A 28 -23.59 5.23 -24.87
N ASP A 29 -24.83 5.69 -24.96
CA ASP A 29 -25.74 6.05 -23.86
C ASP A 29 -25.96 4.93 -22.81
N GLU A 30 -26.24 5.40 -21.58
CA GLU A 30 -26.43 4.70 -20.31
C GLU A 30 -27.55 3.62 -20.28
N GLN A 31 -27.34 2.56 -19.47
CA GLN A 31 -28.35 1.93 -18.59
C GLN A 31 -27.71 1.00 -17.52
N PRO A 32 -28.44 0.59 -16.47
CA PRO A 32 -28.05 0.73 -15.06
C PRO A 32 -26.95 -0.22 -14.58
N ALA A 33 -26.27 0.21 -13.51
CA ALA A 33 -25.25 -0.54 -12.78
C ALA A 33 -25.76 -1.92 -12.34
N THR A 34 -25.17 -2.96 -12.91
CA THR A 34 -25.05 -4.26 -12.27
C THR A 34 -23.75 -4.27 -11.47
N ASP A 35 -23.88 -4.66 -10.21
CA ASP A 35 -22.82 -4.81 -9.22
C ASP A 35 -21.83 -5.90 -9.69
N ASP A 36 -20.81 -5.51 -10.46
CA ASP A 36 -19.70 -6.37 -10.84
C ASP A 36 -18.65 -6.32 -9.72
N GLY A 37 -18.93 -7.08 -8.67
CA GLY A 37 -17.94 -7.47 -7.68
C GLY A 37 -16.77 -8.20 -8.32
N THR A 38 -15.58 -7.98 -7.76
CA THR A 38 -14.33 -8.70 -8.00
C THR A 38 -14.56 -10.16 -8.36
N SER A 39 -13.97 -10.57 -9.49
CA SER A 39 -14.00 -11.90 -10.09
C SER A 39 -13.64 -13.02 -9.09
N GLN A 40 -14.60 -13.45 -8.28
CA GLN A 40 -14.56 -14.76 -7.67
C GLN A 40 -15.06 -15.74 -8.73
N THR A 41 -14.18 -16.63 -9.16
CA THR A 41 -14.56 -17.75 -10.02
C THR A 41 -15.43 -18.69 -9.18
N GLU A 42 -16.75 -18.57 -9.33
CA GLU A 42 -17.66 -19.65 -9.00
C GLU A 42 -17.24 -20.89 -9.78
N GLN A 43 -16.95 -21.95 -9.03
CA GLN A 43 -16.62 -23.26 -9.54
C GLN A 43 -17.88 -23.84 -10.18
N THR A 44 -18.08 -23.64 -11.48
CA THR A 44 -19.13 -24.32 -12.23
C THR A 44 -18.78 -25.80 -12.34
N THR A 45 -19.47 -26.61 -11.54
CA THR A 45 -19.53 -28.07 -11.67
C THR A 45 -20.42 -28.41 -12.86
N ASP A 46 -19.80 -28.83 -13.97
CA ASP A 46 -20.53 -29.50 -15.05
C ASP A 46 -20.67 -30.99 -14.68
N ASP A 47 -21.85 -31.34 -14.17
CA ASP A 47 -22.26 -32.71 -13.86
C ASP A 47 -22.59 -33.45 -15.17
N GLY A 48 -21.54 -33.94 -15.83
CA GLY A 48 -21.65 -34.99 -16.84
C GLY A 48 -21.72 -36.37 -16.18
N ALA A 49 -22.91 -36.80 -15.80
CA ALA A 49 -23.18 -38.14 -15.31
C ALA A 49 -22.80 -39.21 -16.35
N SER A 50 -21.77 -40.00 -16.06
CA SER A 50 -21.59 -41.34 -16.63
C SER A 50 -21.62 -42.35 -15.49
N ALA A 51 -22.75 -43.03 -15.38
CA ALA A 51 -22.89 -44.21 -14.56
C ALA A 51 -22.03 -45.34 -15.15
N ASP A 52 -21.06 -45.83 -14.38
CA ASP A 52 -20.73 -47.25 -14.25
C ASP A 52 -19.49 -47.38 -13.35
N ASP A 53 -19.72 -47.73 -12.08
CA ASP A 53 -18.96 -48.79 -11.41
C ASP A 53 -19.61 -49.13 -10.06
N LYS A 54 -20.22 -50.30 -10.01
CA LYS A 54 -20.59 -51.01 -8.77
C LYS A 54 -19.87 -52.35 -8.78
N GLN A 55 -19.39 -52.73 -7.59
CA GLN A 55 -18.66 -53.95 -7.19
C GLN A 55 -17.14 -53.83 -7.28
N ASP A 56 -16.35 -54.21 -6.28
CA ASP A 56 -16.56 -54.95 -5.04
C ASP A 56 -15.51 -54.43 -4.04
N ASP A 57 -15.84 -54.28 -2.76
CA ASP A 57 -14.81 -54.29 -1.72
C ASP A 57 -15.26 -55.15 -0.54
N LYS A 58 -14.57 -56.28 -0.41
CA LYS A 58 -14.56 -57.10 0.80
C LYS A 58 -13.83 -56.33 1.90
N LYS A 59 -14.44 -56.34 3.08
CA LYS A 59 -13.87 -55.88 4.34
C LYS A 59 -12.46 -56.46 4.57
N ASP A 60 -11.50 -55.56 4.77
CA ASP A 60 -10.33 -55.80 5.59
C ASP A 60 -10.31 -54.76 6.74
N ASP A 61 -10.29 -55.27 7.97
CA ASP A 61 -10.34 -54.54 9.24
C ASP A 61 -9.00 -53.81 9.55
N LYS A 62 -8.67 -52.78 8.78
CA LYS A 62 -7.59 -51.80 9.08
C LYS A 62 -8.03 -50.36 8.81
N LYS A 63 -9.24 -49.99 9.22
CA LYS A 63 -9.75 -48.61 9.07
C LYS A 63 -9.41 -47.67 10.24
N ASP A 64 -9.11 -48.20 11.43
CA ASP A 64 -8.97 -47.39 12.64
C ASP A 64 -7.71 -46.51 12.73
N ASP A 65 -6.64 -46.81 11.97
CA ASP A 65 -5.40 -46.01 12.01
C ASP A 65 -5.37 -44.86 10.98
N LYS A 66 -6.26 -44.84 9.97
CA LYS A 66 -6.26 -43.78 8.94
C LYS A 66 -7.00 -42.51 9.33
N GLU A 67 -7.83 -42.54 10.37
CA GLU A 67 -8.67 -41.41 10.78
C GLU A 67 -8.03 -40.51 11.86
N LYS A 68 -7.05 -41.02 12.63
CA LYS A 68 -6.45 -40.21 13.71
C LYS A 68 -5.51 -39.12 13.16
N PRO A 69 -5.60 -37.86 13.65
CA PRO A 69 -4.62 -36.82 13.34
C PRO A 69 -3.19 -37.28 13.68
N ARG A 70 -2.23 -36.94 12.81
CA ARG A 70 -0.81 -37.19 13.02
C ARG A 70 -0.22 -36.13 13.94
N THR A 71 0.71 -36.55 14.78
CA THR A 71 1.57 -35.69 15.59
C THR A 71 2.74 -35.12 14.77
N ASP A 72 3.38 -34.07 15.28
CA ASP A 72 4.56 -33.47 14.63
C ASP A 72 5.70 -34.47 14.50
N GLU A 73 5.96 -35.29 15.52
CA GLU A 73 7.00 -36.32 15.46
C GLU A 73 6.73 -37.37 14.37
N GLU A 74 5.46 -37.80 14.24
CA GLU A 74 5.06 -38.70 13.17
C GLU A 74 5.20 -38.02 11.80
N GLY A 75 4.84 -36.74 11.69
CA GLY A 75 4.98 -35.96 10.45
C GLY A 75 6.44 -35.85 10.00
N LEU A 76 7.33 -35.46 10.92
CA LEU A 76 8.76 -35.28 10.65
C LEU A 76 9.47 -36.61 10.36
N ALA A 77 8.98 -37.74 10.88
CA ALA A 77 9.56 -39.06 10.61
C ALA A 77 9.50 -39.48 9.13
N ASP A 78 8.57 -38.90 8.35
CA ASP A 78 8.46 -39.13 6.90
C ASP A 78 9.32 -38.17 6.06
N MET A 79 10.13 -37.31 6.69
CA MET A 79 10.87 -36.24 6.04
C MET A 79 12.39 -36.40 6.26
N SER A 80 13.18 -35.85 5.34
CA SER A 80 14.63 -35.76 5.47
C SER A 80 15.04 -34.33 5.87
N VAL A 81 16.07 -34.21 6.71
CA VAL A 81 16.68 -32.90 7.01
C VAL A 81 17.53 -32.49 5.81
N VAL A 82 17.17 -31.39 5.16
CA VAL A 82 17.87 -30.86 3.97
C VAL A 82 18.80 -29.70 4.29
N ALA A 83 18.58 -29.00 5.40
CA ALA A 83 19.46 -27.96 5.91
C ALA A 83 19.33 -27.83 7.43
N GLU A 84 20.38 -27.31 8.08
CA GLU A 84 20.43 -27.12 9.52
C GLU A 84 21.40 -25.97 9.85
N ASN A 85 21.00 -25.06 10.74
CA ASN A 85 21.84 -24.00 11.28
C ASN A 85 21.82 -24.06 12.83
N ASP A 86 22.35 -23.06 13.54
CA ASP A 86 22.40 -23.09 15.02
C ASP A 86 21.01 -23.12 15.69
N SER A 87 19.99 -22.54 15.05
CA SER A 87 18.65 -22.34 15.62
C SER A 87 17.60 -23.31 15.07
N TYR A 88 17.74 -23.76 13.83
CA TYR A 88 16.68 -24.41 13.06
C TYR A 88 17.16 -25.63 12.27
N LYS A 89 16.21 -26.55 12.05
CA LYS A 89 16.31 -27.65 11.08
C LYS A 89 15.23 -27.48 10.01
N LEU A 90 15.62 -27.58 8.75
CA LEU A 90 14.71 -27.59 7.61
C LEU A 90 14.49 -29.04 7.15
N TYR A 91 13.26 -29.50 7.26
CA TYR A 91 12.80 -30.82 6.83
C TYR A 91 12.09 -30.71 5.49
N PHE A 92 12.29 -31.70 4.61
CA PHE A 92 11.62 -31.80 3.32
C PHE A 92 11.06 -33.20 3.08
N ASN A 93 9.85 -33.28 2.52
CA ASN A 93 9.23 -34.52 2.09
C ASN A 93 9.37 -34.68 0.58
N GLU A 94 10.17 -35.66 0.15
CA GLU A 94 10.46 -35.91 -1.26
C GLU A 94 9.26 -36.40 -2.08
N SER A 95 8.20 -36.90 -1.41
CA SER A 95 7.00 -37.43 -2.07
C SER A 95 5.87 -36.40 -2.19
N THR A 96 5.75 -35.49 -1.22
CA THR A 96 4.66 -34.49 -1.18
C THR A 96 5.14 -33.07 -1.44
N THR A 97 6.46 -32.86 -1.55
CA THR A 97 7.12 -31.56 -1.64
C THR A 97 6.81 -30.61 -0.47
N ASN A 98 6.19 -31.11 0.60
CA ASN A 98 5.95 -30.33 1.81
C ASN A 98 7.28 -30.13 2.56
N PHE A 99 7.39 -29.04 3.31
CA PHE A 99 8.56 -28.77 4.17
C PHE A 99 8.11 -28.30 5.55
N ALA A 100 9.01 -28.40 6.51
CA ALA A 100 8.79 -27.92 7.86
C ALA A 100 10.08 -27.33 8.43
N VAL A 101 9.94 -26.29 9.24
CA VAL A 101 11.05 -25.71 10.00
C VAL A 101 10.85 -26.10 11.45
N GLN A 102 11.85 -26.72 12.08
CA GLN A 102 11.81 -27.07 13.49
C GLN A 102 12.79 -26.21 14.27
N SER A 103 12.31 -25.62 15.36
CA SER A 103 13.13 -24.95 16.37
C SER A 103 13.97 -25.97 17.15
N LYS A 104 15.26 -25.69 17.33
CA LYS A 104 16.14 -26.53 18.15
C LYS A 104 16.03 -26.27 19.65
N SER A 105 15.51 -25.11 20.06
CA SER A 105 15.41 -24.75 21.48
C SER A 105 14.26 -25.48 22.17
N ASP A 106 13.12 -25.63 21.49
CA ASP A 106 11.86 -26.14 22.06
C ASP A 106 11.15 -27.19 21.19
N ASN A 107 11.70 -27.53 20.01
CA ASN A 107 11.14 -28.48 19.05
C ASN A 107 9.82 -28.07 18.40
N TYR A 108 9.38 -26.80 18.54
CA TYR A 108 8.20 -26.31 17.82
C TYR A 108 8.41 -26.41 16.29
N VAL A 109 7.35 -26.73 15.55
CA VAL A 109 7.40 -26.99 14.11
C VAL A 109 6.48 -26.03 13.35
N TRP A 110 7.07 -25.25 12.45
CA TRP A 110 6.33 -24.46 11.47
C TRP A 110 6.16 -25.27 10.18
N TRP A 111 4.93 -25.64 9.88
CA TRP A 111 4.59 -26.45 8.69
C TRP A 111 4.29 -25.57 7.48
N ALA A 112 4.85 -25.90 6.32
CA ALA A 112 4.57 -25.16 5.07
C ALA A 112 3.13 -25.33 4.58
N THR A 113 2.56 -26.51 4.83
CA THR A 113 1.14 -26.83 4.65
C THR A 113 0.66 -27.69 5.82
N PRO A 114 -0.62 -27.61 6.24
CA PRO A 114 -1.11 -28.30 7.43
C PRO A 114 -0.92 -29.81 7.32
N LEU A 115 -0.29 -30.40 8.35
CA LEU A 115 0.05 -31.82 8.40
C LEU A 115 -1.18 -32.73 8.22
N ASN A 116 -2.33 -32.31 8.74
CA ASN A 116 -3.58 -33.08 8.75
C ASN A 116 -4.65 -32.48 7.81
N ALA A 117 -4.23 -31.78 6.74
CA ALA A 117 -5.14 -31.17 5.76
C ALA A 117 -6.14 -32.18 5.11
N ASP A 118 -5.75 -33.44 4.94
CA ASP A 118 -6.58 -34.50 4.38
C ASP A 118 -7.71 -34.95 5.33
N LYS A 119 -7.59 -34.64 6.63
CA LYS A 119 -8.52 -35.02 7.69
C LYS A 119 -9.45 -33.90 8.12
N ASP A 120 -9.35 -32.71 7.51
CA ASP A 120 -10.29 -31.61 7.77
C ASP A 120 -11.73 -32.06 7.46
N GLU A 121 -12.59 -32.08 8.48
CA GLU A 121 -13.96 -32.54 8.36
C GLU A 121 -14.87 -31.54 7.65
N ASN A 122 -14.53 -30.24 7.69
CA ASN A 122 -15.29 -29.18 7.03
C ASN A 122 -14.92 -29.08 5.54
N ALA A 123 -13.70 -29.49 5.17
CA ALA A 123 -13.19 -29.38 3.81
C ALA A 123 -13.74 -30.44 2.85
N LYS A 124 -14.20 -29.98 1.67
CA LYS A 124 -14.44 -30.87 0.53
C LYS A 124 -13.11 -31.29 -0.12
N THR A 125 -13.17 -32.28 -1.00
CA THR A 125 -11.97 -32.84 -1.67
C THR A 125 -11.09 -31.79 -2.34
N ALA A 126 -11.65 -30.77 -2.99
CA ALA A 126 -10.86 -29.73 -3.65
C ALA A 126 -10.09 -28.85 -2.64
N GLN A 127 -10.74 -28.51 -1.53
CA GLN A 127 -10.19 -27.71 -0.43
C GLN A 127 -9.05 -28.45 0.26
N LYS A 128 -9.23 -29.74 0.56
CA LYS A 128 -8.18 -30.61 1.13
C LYS A 128 -6.91 -30.57 0.28
N LYS A 129 -7.05 -30.73 -1.03
CA LYS A 129 -5.93 -30.67 -1.97
C LYS A 129 -5.29 -29.28 -2.07
N ASN A 130 -6.08 -28.22 -2.01
CA ASN A 130 -5.56 -26.86 -1.97
C ASN A 130 -4.73 -26.62 -0.70
N MET A 131 -5.17 -27.13 0.45
CA MET A 131 -4.43 -27.05 1.71
C MET A 131 -3.11 -27.81 1.66
N GLN A 132 -3.04 -28.92 0.94
CA GLN A 132 -1.81 -29.72 0.75
C GLN A 132 -0.87 -29.13 -0.32
N SER A 133 -1.19 -27.98 -0.90
CA SER A 133 -0.46 -27.43 -2.02
C SER A 133 0.48 -26.29 -1.59
N PRO A 134 1.79 -26.39 -1.85
CA PRO A 134 2.73 -25.34 -1.47
C PRO A 134 2.54 -24.05 -2.29
N LEU A 135 2.02 -24.17 -3.52
CA LEU A 135 1.67 -23.04 -4.37
C LEU A 135 0.31 -23.28 -5.02
N TYR A 136 -0.34 -22.22 -5.47
CA TYR A 136 -1.37 -22.30 -6.50
C TYR A 136 -1.06 -21.28 -7.60
N VAL A 137 -1.63 -21.49 -8.77
CA VAL A 137 -1.50 -20.55 -9.88
C VAL A 137 -2.84 -20.17 -10.45
N VAL A 138 -2.93 -18.94 -10.94
CA VAL A 138 -4.01 -18.46 -11.79
C VAL A 138 -3.45 -18.32 -13.20
N TYR A 139 -4.14 -18.90 -14.18
CA TYR A 139 -3.77 -18.78 -15.58
C TYR A 139 -4.96 -18.27 -16.40
N GLY A 140 -4.66 -17.44 -17.38
CA GLY A 140 -5.61 -16.88 -18.33
C GLY A 140 -5.64 -17.69 -19.62
N ASP A 141 -6.83 -17.86 -20.19
CA ASP A 141 -7.02 -18.37 -21.54
C ASP A 141 -7.25 -17.20 -22.49
N VAL A 142 -6.33 -17.01 -23.44
CA VAL A 142 -6.36 -15.91 -24.40
C VAL A 142 -7.57 -16.02 -25.36
N SER A 143 -8.01 -17.24 -25.67
CA SER A 143 -9.13 -17.47 -26.59
C SER A 143 -10.48 -17.19 -25.93
N SER A 144 -10.67 -17.59 -24.68
CA SER A 144 -11.93 -17.38 -23.96
C SER A 144 -11.98 -16.07 -23.16
N HIS A 145 -10.84 -15.40 -22.95
CA HIS A 145 -10.69 -14.24 -22.06
C HIS A 145 -11.16 -14.52 -20.62
N THR A 146 -10.98 -15.76 -20.17
CA THR A 146 -11.30 -16.19 -18.80
C THR A 146 -10.03 -16.59 -18.06
N SER A 147 -10.07 -16.57 -16.73
CA SER A 147 -9.00 -17.07 -15.88
C SER A 147 -9.48 -18.24 -15.03
N GLN A 148 -8.56 -19.14 -14.69
CA GLN A 148 -8.81 -20.30 -13.84
C GLN A 148 -7.69 -20.48 -12.83
N ARG A 149 -8.06 -20.88 -11.62
CA ARG A 149 -7.12 -21.25 -10.56
C ARG A 149 -6.87 -22.75 -10.53
N ILE A 150 -5.62 -23.16 -10.33
CA ILE A 150 -5.23 -24.55 -10.10
C ILE A 150 -4.15 -24.65 -9.01
N ASN A 151 -4.32 -25.59 -8.08
CA ASN A 151 -3.32 -25.88 -7.06
C ASN A 151 -2.22 -26.82 -7.61
N ILE A 152 -0.97 -26.65 -7.16
CA ILE A 152 0.17 -27.48 -7.57
C ILE A 152 0.02 -28.94 -7.16
N TYR A 153 -0.72 -29.23 -6.08
CA TYR A 153 -1.00 -30.61 -5.71
C TYR A 153 -1.69 -31.39 -6.83
N ASP A 154 -2.79 -30.88 -7.37
CA ASP A 154 -3.50 -31.48 -8.51
C ASP A 154 -2.72 -31.36 -9.82
N ALA A 155 -2.04 -30.23 -10.04
CA ALA A 155 -1.37 -29.95 -11.32
C ALA A 155 -0.09 -30.77 -11.52
N SER A 156 0.60 -31.14 -10.44
CA SER A 156 1.95 -31.71 -10.49
C SER A 156 2.16 -32.86 -9.48
N ILE A 157 2.01 -32.60 -8.18
CA ILE A 157 2.43 -33.51 -7.09
C ILE A 157 1.69 -34.85 -7.15
N LYS A 158 0.36 -34.82 -7.23
CA LYS A 158 -0.50 -36.03 -7.27
C LYS A 158 -0.11 -36.99 -8.39
N SER A 159 0.40 -36.46 -9.51
CA SER A 159 0.80 -37.25 -10.68
C SER A 159 2.30 -37.55 -10.77
N GLY A 160 3.08 -37.19 -9.73
CA GLY A 160 4.53 -37.36 -9.71
C GLY A 160 5.27 -36.51 -10.76
N LYS A 161 4.65 -35.44 -11.25
CA LYS A 161 5.19 -34.58 -12.32
C LYS A 161 6.05 -33.44 -11.76
N PHE A 162 6.96 -33.77 -10.86
CA PHE A 162 7.92 -32.83 -10.32
C PHE A 162 9.29 -33.50 -10.22
N SER A 163 10.32 -32.70 -10.04
CA SER A 163 11.67 -33.16 -9.70
C SER A 163 12.24 -32.23 -8.66
N PHE A 164 13.12 -32.74 -7.80
CA PHE A 164 13.83 -31.92 -6.83
C PHE A 164 15.33 -32.20 -6.88
N GLU A 165 16.12 -31.21 -6.50
CA GLU A 165 17.56 -31.32 -6.35
C GLU A 165 18.01 -30.61 -5.07
N PRO A 166 18.92 -31.22 -4.28
CA PRO A 166 19.53 -30.52 -3.16
C PRO A 166 20.33 -29.31 -3.64
N ILE A 167 20.23 -28.21 -2.91
CA ILE A 167 21.03 -27.00 -3.12
C ILE A 167 21.71 -26.60 -1.82
N GLU A 168 22.59 -25.60 -1.86
CA GLU A 168 23.19 -25.08 -0.65
C GLU A 168 22.09 -24.57 0.30
N ASN A 169 22.15 -25.05 1.55
CA ASN A 169 21.19 -24.74 2.60
C ASN A 169 19.72 -25.01 2.25
N GLY A 170 19.41 -25.95 1.34
CA GLY A 170 18.02 -26.21 1.00
C GLY A 170 17.76 -27.16 -0.17
N VAL A 171 16.61 -26.97 -0.82
CA VAL A 171 16.16 -27.78 -1.96
C VAL A 171 15.54 -26.91 -3.04
N LYS A 172 15.75 -27.28 -4.31
CA LYS A 172 15.05 -26.74 -5.47
C LYS A 172 14.07 -27.77 -6.00
N VAL A 173 12.82 -27.36 -6.22
CA VAL A 173 11.73 -28.19 -6.75
C VAL A 173 11.26 -27.59 -8.07
N ILE A 174 11.12 -28.42 -9.10
CA ILE A 174 10.61 -28.02 -10.42
C ILE A 174 9.27 -28.72 -10.63
N TYR A 175 8.18 -27.95 -10.59
CA TYR A 175 6.83 -28.44 -10.83
C TYR A 175 6.49 -28.38 -12.32
N ARG A 176 6.01 -29.49 -12.90
CA ARG A 176 5.54 -29.53 -14.30
C ARG A 176 4.02 -29.57 -14.33
N LEU A 177 3.40 -28.54 -14.88
CA LEU A 177 1.96 -28.36 -14.96
C LEU A 177 1.50 -28.69 -16.39
N SER A 178 1.19 -29.96 -16.65
CA SER A 178 0.84 -30.38 -18.03
C SER A 178 -0.40 -29.71 -18.60
N LYS A 179 -1.36 -29.30 -17.76
CA LYS A 179 -2.60 -28.64 -18.23
C LYS A 179 -2.32 -27.31 -18.93
N ILE A 180 -1.31 -26.58 -18.47
CA ILE A 180 -0.94 -25.25 -18.99
C ILE A 180 0.43 -25.24 -19.66
N GLU A 181 1.02 -26.42 -19.88
CA GLU A 181 2.35 -26.60 -20.47
C GLU A 181 3.43 -25.71 -19.84
N ALA A 182 3.47 -25.64 -18.51
CA ALA A 182 4.42 -24.81 -17.76
C ALA A 182 5.34 -25.61 -16.82
N GLU A 183 6.55 -25.11 -16.59
CA GLU A 183 7.48 -25.53 -15.55
C GLU A 183 7.72 -24.37 -14.58
N ILE A 184 7.49 -24.59 -13.28
CA ILE A 184 7.66 -23.59 -12.22
C ILE A 184 8.74 -24.06 -11.26
N PRO A 185 9.92 -23.42 -11.25
CA PRO A 185 10.99 -23.70 -10.30
C PRO A 185 10.80 -22.91 -9.00
N MET A 186 10.85 -23.63 -7.88
CA MET A 186 10.76 -23.10 -6.53
C MET A 186 11.99 -23.53 -5.73
N THR A 187 12.60 -22.61 -4.98
CA THR A 187 13.68 -22.91 -4.04
C THR A 187 13.19 -22.69 -2.61
N ILE A 188 13.65 -23.53 -1.69
CA ILE A 188 13.42 -23.41 -0.25
C ILE A 188 14.80 -23.42 0.40
N THR A 189 15.23 -22.29 0.96
CA THR A 189 16.56 -22.15 1.60
C THR A 189 16.44 -21.70 3.04
N LEU A 190 17.22 -22.33 3.91
CA LEU A 190 17.37 -21.93 5.31
C LEU A 190 18.48 -20.89 5.42
N GLU A 191 18.11 -19.67 5.78
CA GLU A 191 19.04 -18.60 6.14
C GLU A 191 19.34 -18.65 7.65
N LYS A 192 20.03 -17.64 8.17
CA LYS A 192 20.41 -17.57 9.60
C LYS A 192 19.20 -17.63 10.54
N ASP A 193 18.17 -16.84 10.25
CA ASP A 193 17.02 -16.59 11.13
C ASP A 193 15.67 -16.83 10.43
N ASN A 194 15.69 -17.23 9.15
CA ASN A 194 14.48 -17.32 8.34
C ASN A 194 14.57 -18.44 7.30
N VAL A 195 13.44 -18.90 6.78
CA VAL A 195 13.37 -19.71 5.56
C VAL A 195 12.89 -18.84 4.40
N ASN A 196 13.64 -18.82 3.30
CA ASN A 196 13.21 -18.17 2.05
C ASN A 196 12.54 -19.21 1.16
N VAL A 197 11.40 -18.84 0.60
CA VAL A 197 10.74 -19.58 -0.47
C VAL A 197 10.66 -18.70 -1.69
N SER A 198 11.33 -19.11 -2.76
CA SER A 198 11.47 -18.30 -3.96
C SER A 198 11.05 -19.03 -5.22
N VAL A 199 10.17 -18.42 -6.03
CA VAL A 199 9.94 -18.82 -7.43
C VAL A 199 10.89 -18.04 -8.32
N ILE A 200 11.70 -18.75 -9.10
CA ILE A 200 12.72 -18.16 -9.98
C ILE A 200 12.05 -17.81 -11.31
N THR A 201 11.61 -16.55 -11.44
CA THR A 201 10.74 -16.12 -12.56
C THR A 201 11.42 -16.27 -13.91
N GLU A 202 12.73 -15.98 -13.98
CA GLU A 202 13.52 -16.11 -15.20
C GLU A 202 13.66 -17.56 -15.70
N GLU A 203 13.48 -18.54 -14.81
CA GLU A 203 13.53 -19.96 -15.13
C GLU A 203 12.14 -20.58 -15.40
N ILE A 204 11.05 -19.81 -15.23
CA ILE A 204 9.71 -20.28 -15.60
C ILE A 204 9.68 -20.57 -17.09
N LYS A 205 9.25 -21.78 -17.43
CA LYS A 205 8.99 -22.16 -18.83
C LYS A 205 7.48 -22.26 -19.01
N GLU A 206 6.98 -21.68 -20.08
CA GLU A 206 5.59 -21.78 -20.49
C GLU A 206 5.54 -21.90 -22.01
N GLN A 207 4.53 -22.59 -22.54
CA GLN A 207 4.24 -22.51 -23.95
C GLN A 207 3.87 -21.06 -24.30
N GLN A 208 4.56 -20.47 -25.26
CA GLN A 208 4.27 -19.10 -25.69
C GLN A 208 2.86 -19.03 -26.26
N ALA A 209 2.02 -18.22 -25.63
CA ALA A 209 0.73 -17.85 -26.17
C ALA A 209 0.91 -16.95 -27.41
N THR A 210 -0.09 -16.98 -28.28
CA THR A 210 -0.27 -16.03 -29.38
C THR A 210 -1.33 -15.00 -29.00
N ASP A 211 -1.49 -13.96 -29.81
CA ASP A 211 -2.54 -12.95 -29.61
C ASP A 211 -3.98 -13.51 -29.60
N THR A 212 -4.20 -14.76 -30.05
CA THR A 212 -5.53 -15.35 -30.21
C THR A 212 -5.73 -16.68 -29.48
N SER A 213 -4.65 -17.31 -29.01
CA SER A 213 -4.72 -18.62 -28.35
C SER A 213 -3.52 -18.89 -27.47
N GLY A 214 -3.74 -19.68 -26.43
CA GLY A 214 -2.71 -20.09 -25.48
C GLY A 214 -3.17 -19.86 -24.04
N LEU A 215 -2.42 -20.44 -23.12
CA LEU A 215 -2.62 -20.28 -21.69
C LEU A 215 -1.44 -19.47 -21.14
N VAL A 216 -1.74 -18.43 -20.38
CA VAL A 216 -0.73 -17.52 -19.82
C VAL A 216 -0.78 -17.57 -18.30
N LEU A 217 0.38 -17.66 -17.66
CA LEU A 217 0.46 -17.55 -16.21
C LEU A 217 0.18 -16.10 -15.79
N LEU A 218 -0.77 -15.90 -14.87
CA LEU A 218 -1.21 -14.59 -14.39
C LEU A 218 -0.75 -14.33 -12.97
N GLU A 219 -0.98 -15.29 -12.07
CA GLU A 219 -0.72 -15.13 -10.64
C GLU A 219 -0.15 -16.40 -10.02
N ILE A 220 0.68 -16.23 -8.99
CA ILE A 220 1.22 -17.32 -8.18
C ILE A 220 0.95 -16.99 -6.71
N GLY A 221 0.13 -17.80 -6.05
CA GLY A 221 -0.05 -17.77 -4.60
C GLY A 221 0.96 -18.68 -3.92
N MET A 222 1.64 -18.15 -2.90
CA MET A 222 2.69 -18.89 -2.19
C MET A 222 2.26 -19.26 -0.78
N LEU A 223 2.37 -20.55 -0.46
CA LEU A 223 2.19 -21.13 0.87
C LEU A 223 0.99 -20.55 1.61
N GLN A 224 -0.17 -20.64 0.95
CA GLN A 224 -1.44 -20.12 1.47
C GLN A 224 -1.70 -20.54 2.93
N PHE A 225 -1.19 -21.71 3.34
CA PHE A 225 -1.43 -22.30 4.66
C PHE A 225 -0.14 -22.51 5.48
N PHE A 226 0.90 -21.69 5.26
CA PHE A 226 2.08 -21.72 6.11
C PHE A 226 1.68 -21.48 7.57
N ASN A 227 1.99 -22.45 8.44
CA ASN A 227 1.67 -22.46 9.87
C ASN A 227 0.21 -21.99 10.16
N ALA A 228 -0.74 -22.41 9.32
CA ALA A 228 -2.14 -22.00 9.45
C ALA A 228 -2.76 -22.58 10.72
N ALA A 229 -3.50 -21.74 11.45
CA ALA A 229 -4.10 -22.10 12.74
C ALA A 229 -5.45 -22.79 12.56
N GLY A 230 -5.66 -23.91 13.23
CA GLY A 230 -6.91 -24.67 13.22
C GLY A 230 -8.00 -24.05 14.11
N MET A 231 -9.12 -24.77 14.23
CA MET A 231 -10.28 -24.33 15.01
C MET A 231 -10.07 -24.34 16.53
N GLU A 232 -9.11 -25.12 17.02
CA GLU A 232 -8.77 -25.22 18.44
C GLU A 232 -7.65 -24.26 18.86
N ASP A 233 -6.99 -23.61 17.90
CA ASP A 233 -5.91 -22.67 18.17
C ASP A 233 -6.48 -21.30 18.55
N GLU A 234 -5.86 -20.66 19.55
CA GLU A 234 -6.13 -19.27 19.90
C GLU A 234 -4.99 -18.38 19.41
N GLY A 235 -5.28 -17.10 19.14
CA GLY A 235 -4.33 -16.18 18.53
C GLY A 235 -4.96 -15.35 17.43
N TYR A 236 -4.10 -14.80 16.57
CA TYR A 236 -4.52 -13.84 15.56
C TYR A 236 -3.52 -13.68 14.41
N MET A 237 -4.00 -13.12 13.30
CA MET A 237 -3.22 -12.67 12.16
C MET A 237 -3.08 -11.15 12.19
N VAL A 238 -1.95 -10.67 11.66
CA VAL A 238 -1.64 -9.25 11.50
C VAL A 238 -1.54 -8.93 10.02
N VAL A 239 -2.29 -7.92 9.58
CA VAL A 239 -2.22 -7.38 8.22
C VAL A 239 -1.86 -5.88 8.25
N PRO A 240 -0.99 -5.43 7.33
CA PRO A 240 -0.43 -4.07 7.32
C PRO A 240 -1.34 -3.07 6.56
N ASP A 241 -2.65 -3.16 6.75
CA ASP A 241 -3.63 -2.27 6.12
C ASP A 241 -3.71 -0.93 6.87
N GLY A 242 -3.29 0.17 6.24
CA GLY A 242 -3.24 1.47 6.89
C GLY A 242 -2.27 1.47 8.07
N SER A 243 -2.76 1.82 9.27
CA SER A 243 -1.96 1.73 10.50
C SER A 243 -1.62 0.27 10.84
N GLY A 244 -2.44 -0.69 10.40
CA GLY A 244 -2.37 -2.12 10.74
C GLY A 244 -3.67 -2.61 11.35
N ALA A 245 -3.99 -3.89 11.14
CA ALA A 245 -5.19 -4.51 11.68
C ALA A 245 -4.93 -5.95 12.16
N VAL A 246 -5.74 -6.36 13.13
CA VAL A 246 -5.75 -7.71 13.69
C VAL A 246 -7.01 -8.44 13.24
N ILE A 247 -6.83 -9.71 12.86
CA ILE A 247 -7.89 -10.67 12.59
C ILE A 247 -7.71 -11.83 13.57
N ASN A 248 -8.58 -11.94 14.55
CA ASN A 248 -8.54 -13.04 15.51
C ASN A 248 -8.83 -14.37 14.79
N TYR A 249 -8.14 -15.43 15.22
CA TYR A 249 -8.50 -16.76 14.77
C TYR A 249 -9.94 -17.08 15.15
N ASN A 250 -10.64 -17.80 14.28
CA ASN A 250 -11.95 -18.37 14.58
C ASN A 250 -13.00 -17.31 14.98
N ASN A 251 -12.87 -16.06 14.50
CA ASN A 251 -13.72 -14.91 14.87
C ASN A 251 -15.18 -14.98 14.38
N ARG A 252 -15.57 -16.08 13.73
CA ARG A 252 -16.93 -16.37 13.19
C ARG A 252 -17.39 -15.44 12.08
N ARG A 253 -16.52 -14.60 11.53
CA ARG A 253 -16.83 -13.72 10.39
C ARG A 253 -16.64 -14.41 9.04
N TYR A 254 -16.89 -15.72 8.98
CA TYR A 254 -16.66 -16.53 7.78
C TYR A 254 -17.64 -16.26 6.62
N ASN A 255 -18.67 -15.43 6.83
CA ASN A 255 -19.54 -14.92 5.77
C ASN A 255 -19.07 -13.55 5.24
N ALA A 256 -18.08 -12.91 5.87
CA ALA A 256 -17.49 -11.68 5.35
C ALA A 256 -16.64 -11.98 4.12
N GLN A 257 -16.38 -10.96 3.31
CA GLN A 257 -15.43 -11.08 2.20
C GLN A 257 -14.02 -11.36 2.74
N ALA A 258 -13.30 -12.26 2.07
CA ALA A 258 -11.89 -12.49 2.36
C ALA A 258 -11.10 -11.18 2.15
N TYR A 259 -10.13 -10.92 3.03
CA TYR A 259 -9.29 -9.74 2.87
C TYR A 259 -8.32 -9.95 1.71
N ASN A 260 -8.22 -8.96 0.82
CA ASN A 260 -7.28 -8.89 -0.29
C ASN A 260 -6.94 -7.42 -0.55
N SER A 261 -5.65 -7.09 -0.54
CA SER A 261 -5.18 -5.73 -0.86
C SER A 261 -3.80 -5.79 -1.54
N GLU A 262 -3.62 -4.97 -2.59
CA GLU A 262 -2.35 -4.87 -3.32
C GLU A 262 -1.30 -4.13 -2.48
N VAL A 263 -0.10 -4.71 -2.37
CA VAL A 263 1.06 -4.05 -1.76
C VAL A 263 1.44 -2.82 -2.59
N TYR A 264 1.68 -1.71 -1.92
CA TYR A 264 1.97 -0.40 -2.52
C TYR A 264 0.83 0.16 -3.39
N GLY A 265 -0.40 -0.26 -3.11
CA GLY A 265 -1.60 0.28 -3.75
C GLY A 265 -1.80 -0.20 -5.19
N ARG A 266 -2.84 0.33 -5.82
CA ARG A 266 -3.28 -0.08 -7.15
C ARG A 266 -2.38 0.46 -8.25
N ASP A 267 -2.20 -0.32 -9.33
CA ASP A 267 -1.51 0.16 -10.52
C ASP A 267 -2.36 1.22 -11.24
N THR A 268 -1.97 2.50 -11.09
CA THR A 268 -2.72 3.62 -11.67
C THR A 268 -2.53 3.77 -13.18
N SER A 269 -1.70 2.94 -13.81
CA SER A 269 -1.66 2.89 -15.28
C SER A 269 -2.92 2.28 -15.88
N ILE A 270 -3.62 1.47 -15.09
CA ILE A 270 -4.86 0.80 -15.47
C ILE A 270 -6.04 1.74 -15.17
N GLY A 271 -6.76 2.13 -16.23
CA GLY A 271 -7.94 2.96 -16.11
C GLY A 271 -9.07 2.22 -15.41
N MET A 272 -9.84 2.94 -14.59
CA MET A 272 -11.04 2.40 -13.97
C MET A 272 -12.28 2.99 -14.62
N LEU A 273 -13.34 2.19 -14.70
CA LEU A 273 -14.66 2.64 -15.17
C LEU A 273 -15.52 3.17 -14.03
N THR A 274 -15.32 2.63 -12.83
CA THR A 274 -16.03 3.01 -11.61
C THR A 274 -15.05 3.36 -10.51
N ARG A 275 -15.52 4.21 -9.59
CA ARG A 275 -14.77 4.66 -8.44
C ARG A 275 -14.41 3.45 -7.57
N PRO A 276 -13.14 3.29 -7.20
CA PRO A 276 -12.75 2.24 -6.28
C PRO A 276 -13.31 2.49 -4.87
N SER A 277 -13.48 1.42 -4.09
CA SER A 277 -13.73 1.52 -2.65
C SER A 277 -12.62 2.35 -1.99
N LYS A 278 -13.01 3.24 -1.07
CA LYS A 278 -12.05 4.00 -0.25
C LYS A 278 -11.43 3.03 0.76
N THR A 279 -10.14 2.77 0.62
CA THR A 279 -9.34 1.87 1.46
C THR A 279 -8.03 2.57 1.81
N GLU A 280 -7.42 2.14 2.90
CA GLU A 280 -6.05 2.45 3.26
C GLU A 280 -5.08 1.58 2.45
N GLN A 281 -3.87 2.09 2.25
CA GLN A 281 -2.85 1.40 1.47
C GLN A 281 -2.06 0.42 2.35
N VAL A 282 -1.69 -0.72 1.75
CA VAL A 282 -0.66 -1.60 2.30
C VAL A 282 0.71 -1.02 1.97
N TYR A 283 1.29 -0.27 2.92
CA TYR A 283 2.60 0.37 2.75
C TYR A 283 3.77 -0.56 3.02
N LEU A 284 3.57 -1.61 3.81
CA LEU A 284 4.62 -2.53 4.26
C LEU A 284 4.34 -3.94 3.73
N PRO A 285 5.26 -4.58 2.97
CA PRO A 285 5.10 -5.94 2.43
C PRO A 285 5.31 -7.03 3.51
N VAL A 286 4.60 -6.95 4.62
CA VAL A 286 4.75 -7.84 5.78
C VAL A 286 3.40 -8.34 6.27
N ILE A 287 3.34 -9.60 6.66
CA ILE A 287 2.21 -10.21 7.37
C ILE A 287 2.77 -10.98 8.57
N GLY A 288 1.90 -11.38 9.48
CA GLY A 288 2.32 -12.28 10.53
C GLY A 288 1.17 -12.93 11.25
N ALA A 289 1.50 -13.86 12.13
CA ALA A 289 0.52 -14.51 12.96
C ALA A 289 1.13 -14.88 14.31
N VAL A 290 0.32 -14.81 15.36
CA VAL A 290 0.66 -15.17 16.73
C VAL A 290 -0.31 -16.25 17.17
N THR A 291 0.21 -17.35 17.69
CA THR A 291 -0.58 -18.45 18.26
C THR A 291 -0.37 -18.47 19.78
N ASN A 292 -1.44 -18.22 20.52
CA ASN A 292 -1.49 -18.22 21.97
C ASN A 292 -2.16 -19.52 22.42
N GLY A 293 -1.55 -20.30 23.31
CA GLY A 293 -2.18 -21.53 23.82
C GLY A 293 -1.42 -22.16 24.98
N GLU A 294 -1.98 -23.21 25.60
CA GLU A 294 -1.42 -23.88 26.79
C GLU A 294 0.01 -24.44 26.61
N LYS A 295 0.57 -24.42 25.39
CA LYS A 295 1.91 -24.95 25.08
C LYS A 295 2.80 -24.08 24.19
N THR A 296 2.38 -22.91 23.70
CA THR A 296 3.15 -22.25 22.62
C THR A 296 3.07 -20.74 22.70
N ASN A 297 4.25 -20.15 22.64
CA ASN A 297 4.56 -18.73 22.67
C ASN A 297 5.19 -18.38 21.30
N HIS A 298 4.53 -18.84 20.24
CA HIS A 298 5.10 -18.99 18.90
C HIS A 298 4.27 -18.26 17.86
N GLY A 299 4.94 -17.83 16.81
CA GLY A 299 4.33 -17.17 15.68
C GLY A 299 5.32 -17.05 14.54
N TYR A 300 4.98 -16.21 13.58
CA TYR A 300 5.90 -15.90 12.49
C TYR A 300 5.63 -14.50 11.94
N MET A 301 6.68 -13.93 11.37
CA MET A 301 6.59 -12.82 10.42
C MET A 301 6.90 -13.37 9.02
N ALA A 302 6.12 -12.97 8.02
CA ALA A 302 6.43 -13.26 6.62
C ALA A 302 6.54 -11.96 5.82
N ILE A 303 7.60 -11.85 5.00
CA ILE A 303 7.90 -10.65 4.21
C ILE A 303 7.98 -11.04 2.73
N ALA A 304 7.33 -10.30 1.84
CA ALA A 304 7.65 -10.35 0.41
C ALA A 304 8.99 -9.62 0.19
N LYS A 305 10.11 -10.36 0.23
CA LYS A 305 11.48 -9.81 0.15
C LYS A 305 11.84 -9.35 -1.26
N SER A 306 11.25 -9.99 -2.26
CA SER A 306 11.36 -9.70 -3.69
C SER A 306 10.05 -10.05 -4.38
N GLY A 307 9.61 -9.23 -5.33
CA GLY A 307 8.27 -9.33 -5.93
C GLY A 307 7.21 -8.55 -5.15
N GLU A 308 7.61 -7.77 -4.15
CA GLU A 308 6.73 -6.91 -3.34
C GLU A 308 5.89 -5.95 -4.17
N THR A 309 6.40 -5.51 -5.33
CA THR A 309 5.69 -4.57 -6.22
C THR A 309 4.53 -5.20 -6.98
N CYS A 310 4.44 -6.52 -6.99
CA CYS A 310 3.34 -7.26 -7.61
C CYS A 310 2.64 -8.20 -6.62
N ALA A 311 2.89 -8.03 -5.32
CA ALA A 311 2.28 -8.83 -4.27
C ALA A 311 0.94 -8.25 -3.83
N SER A 312 0.04 -9.13 -3.40
CA SER A 312 -1.16 -8.82 -2.65
C SER A 312 -1.16 -9.58 -1.33
N VAL A 313 -1.57 -8.91 -0.26
CA VAL A 313 -1.81 -9.55 1.04
C VAL A 313 -3.20 -10.14 1.03
N ASN A 314 -3.31 -11.40 1.46
CA ASN A 314 -4.58 -12.09 1.61
C ASN A 314 -4.75 -12.61 3.04
N ALA A 315 -5.99 -12.63 3.54
CA ALA A 315 -6.31 -13.29 4.80
C ALA A 315 -7.71 -13.90 4.80
N THR A 316 -7.82 -15.09 5.40
CA THR A 316 -9.10 -15.79 5.63
C THR A 316 -9.15 -16.42 7.02
N VAL A 317 -10.35 -16.51 7.59
CA VAL A 317 -10.63 -17.18 8.87
C VAL A 317 -11.26 -18.55 8.64
N SER A 318 -11.19 -19.40 9.67
CA SER A 318 -11.84 -20.72 9.66
C SER A 318 -13.32 -20.62 9.26
N GLY A 319 -13.80 -21.57 8.47
CA GLY A 319 -15.14 -21.60 7.89
C GLY A 319 -15.21 -20.97 6.49
N GLN A 320 -14.35 -20.00 6.18
CA GLN A 320 -14.27 -19.46 4.81
C GLN A 320 -13.77 -20.54 3.85
N ASN A 321 -14.35 -20.55 2.65
CA ASN A 321 -14.08 -21.55 1.61
C ASN A 321 -14.26 -23.00 2.06
N SER A 322 -15.04 -23.24 3.14
CA SER A 322 -15.19 -24.56 3.78
C SER A 322 -13.87 -25.15 4.27
N THR A 323 -12.97 -24.35 4.83
CA THR A 323 -11.72 -24.84 5.46
C THR A 323 -11.76 -24.63 6.97
N SER A 324 -11.11 -25.49 7.75
CA SER A 324 -11.03 -25.35 9.22
C SER A 324 -9.85 -24.49 9.69
N TYR A 325 -9.21 -23.73 8.78
CA TYR A 325 -7.97 -23.02 9.06
C TYR A 325 -8.11 -21.51 8.90
N ASN A 326 -7.34 -20.79 9.71
CA ASN A 326 -7.09 -19.36 9.61
C ASN A 326 -5.71 -19.16 8.98
N ASN A 327 -5.61 -18.27 8.00
CA ASN A 327 -4.39 -18.13 7.24
C ASN A 327 -4.27 -16.78 6.53
N THR A 328 -3.03 -16.30 6.45
CA THR A 328 -2.63 -15.11 5.71
C THR A 328 -1.43 -15.43 4.83
N TRP A 329 -1.41 -14.91 3.60
CA TRP A 329 -0.37 -15.24 2.62
C TRP A 329 -0.19 -14.14 1.56
N PHE A 330 0.87 -14.27 0.76
CA PHE A 330 1.12 -13.45 -0.41
C PHE A 330 0.71 -14.14 -1.71
N GLU A 331 0.03 -13.38 -2.58
CA GLU A 331 -0.23 -13.74 -3.97
C GLU A 331 0.47 -12.74 -4.89
N PHE A 332 1.13 -13.22 -5.94
CA PHE A 332 1.95 -12.39 -6.81
C PHE A 332 1.37 -12.36 -8.23
N LYS A 333 1.05 -11.16 -8.73
CA LYS A 333 0.65 -10.94 -10.12
C LYS A 333 1.87 -10.91 -11.03
N VAL A 334 2.12 -12.02 -11.72
CA VAL A 334 3.30 -12.19 -12.59
C VAL A 334 3.14 -11.59 -13.98
N ARG A 335 1.91 -11.26 -14.38
CA ARG A 335 1.60 -10.70 -15.69
C ARG A 335 0.54 -9.62 -15.55
N ALA A 336 0.75 -8.47 -16.21
CA ALA A 336 -0.25 -7.42 -16.23
C ALA A 336 -1.45 -7.84 -17.10
N GLU A 337 -2.64 -7.41 -16.69
CA GLU A 337 -3.87 -7.57 -17.45
C GLU A 337 -4.68 -6.27 -17.43
N ASP A 338 -5.48 -6.05 -18.47
CA ASP A 338 -6.32 -4.87 -18.64
C ASP A 338 -7.56 -5.28 -19.42
N THR A 339 -8.67 -4.61 -19.15
CA THR A 339 -9.97 -4.96 -19.71
C THR A 339 -10.56 -3.80 -20.46
N TYR A 340 -11.07 -4.06 -21.66
CA TYR A 340 -11.82 -3.08 -22.44
C TYR A 340 -13.12 -3.70 -22.94
N TYR A 341 -14.10 -2.84 -23.22
CA TYR A 341 -15.42 -3.26 -23.69
C TYR A 341 -15.56 -3.00 -25.18
N MET A 342 -16.02 -4.01 -25.92
CA MET A 342 -16.42 -3.89 -27.32
C MET A 342 -17.93 -4.15 -27.42
N GLY A 343 -18.73 -3.08 -27.43
CA GLY A 343 -20.17 -3.17 -27.14
C GLY A 343 -20.38 -3.70 -25.71
N ASN A 344 -21.21 -4.72 -25.53
CA ASN A 344 -21.45 -5.34 -24.21
C ASN A 344 -20.44 -6.45 -23.87
N ARG A 345 -19.47 -6.73 -24.74
CA ARG A 345 -18.50 -7.81 -24.51
C ARG A 345 -17.24 -7.26 -23.83
N LYS A 346 -16.98 -7.73 -22.61
CA LYS A 346 -15.71 -7.54 -21.91
C LYS A 346 -14.62 -8.38 -22.59
N LEU A 347 -13.49 -7.76 -22.90
CA LEU A 347 -12.31 -8.39 -23.44
C LEU A 347 -11.13 -8.13 -22.50
N THR A 348 -10.47 -9.18 -22.06
CA THR A 348 -9.25 -9.10 -21.25
C THR A 348 -8.04 -9.27 -22.17
N VAL A 349 -7.12 -8.31 -22.08
CA VAL A 349 -5.79 -8.38 -22.69
C VAL A 349 -4.81 -8.79 -21.60
N TYR A 350 -3.90 -9.67 -21.96
CA TYR A 350 -2.80 -10.08 -21.08
C TYR A 350 -1.49 -9.56 -21.68
N GLU A 351 -0.56 -9.12 -20.82
CA GLU A 351 0.81 -8.80 -21.22
C GLU A 351 1.43 -9.97 -21.99
N GLN A 352 2.08 -9.68 -23.12
CA GLN A 352 2.65 -10.70 -24.00
C GLN A 352 4.13 -10.88 -23.75
N GLY A 353 4.64 -12.08 -24.06
CA GLY A 353 6.04 -12.43 -23.90
C GLY A 353 6.36 -13.04 -22.53
N LYS A 354 7.63 -12.96 -22.16
CA LYS A 354 8.15 -13.52 -20.89
C LYS A 354 7.64 -12.73 -19.70
N ILE A 355 7.51 -13.41 -18.55
CA ILE A 355 7.22 -12.79 -17.27
C ILE A 355 8.26 -11.70 -16.98
N ASN A 356 7.80 -10.45 -16.86
CA ASN A 356 8.63 -9.30 -16.55
C ASN A 356 8.48 -8.91 -15.08
N GLN A 357 8.82 -9.84 -14.19
CA GLN A 357 8.83 -9.63 -12.75
C GLN A 357 10.11 -10.20 -12.16
N PRO A 358 10.65 -9.60 -11.08
CA PRO A 358 11.78 -10.18 -10.36
C PRO A 358 11.41 -11.54 -9.77
N ASN A 359 12.41 -12.27 -9.27
CA ASN A 359 12.15 -13.49 -8.50
C ASN A 359 11.18 -13.19 -7.36
N LEU A 360 10.19 -14.05 -7.18
CA LEU A 360 9.18 -13.87 -6.15
C LEU A 360 9.67 -14.58 -4.90
N THR A 361 10.01 -13.85 -3.83
CA THR A 361 10.59 -14.43 -2.61
C THR A 361 9.81 -14.01 -1.38
N VAL A 362 9.29 -14.99 -0.64
CA VAL A 362 8.74 -14.78 0.69
C VAL A 362 9.73 -15.33 1.72
N GLY A 363 10.16 -14.47 2.65
CA GLY A 363 10.94 -14.88 3.81
C GLY A 363 10.04 -15.07 5.02
N TYR A 364 10.02 -16.28 5.59
CA TYR A 364 9.30 -16.61 6.81
C TYR A 364 10.28 -16.66 7.98
N TYR A 365 10.04 -15.82 8.98
CA TYR A 365 10.85 -15.65 10.19
C TYR A 365 10.08 -16.25 11.35
N PRO A 366 10.48 -17.44 11.85
CA PRO A 366 9.91 -18.02 13.04
C PRO A 366 10.15 -17.12 14.25
N LEU A 367 9.11 -16.87 15.05
CA LEU A 367 9.18 -16.06 16.25
C LEU A 367 8.75 -16.89 17.47
N ALA A 368 9.48 -16.77 18.57
CA ALA A 368 9.17 -17.42 19.83
C ALA A 368 9.57 -16.52 21.00
N ASN A 369 8.60 -16.07 21.81
CA ASN A 369 8.83 -15.20 22.96
C ASN A 369 7.72 -15.37 24.00
N GLU A 370 8.03 -15.32 25.30
CA GLU A 370 7.07 -15.58 26.39
C GLU A 370 5.80 -14.74 26.33
N ASN A 371 5.88 -13.52 25.79
CA ASN A 371 4.75 -12.62 25.59
C ASN A 371 4.67 -12.16 24.13
N LEU A 372 4.80 -13.12 23.19
CA LEU A 372 4.79 -12.82 21.76
C LEU A 372 3.53 -12.03 21.36
N SER A 373 3.74 -10.95 20.62
CA SER A 373 2.69 -10.04 20.18
C SER A 373 2.96 -9.52 18.77
N TYR A 374 2.02 -8.75 18.22
CA TYR A 374 2.26 -7.99 16.98
C TYR A 374 3.35 -6.92 17.12
N VAL A 375 3.73 -6.52 18.34
CA VAL A 375 4.89 -5.64 18.57
C VAL A 375 6.18 -6.37 18.19
N ASP A 376 6.32 -7.65 18.56
CA ASP A 376 7.48 -8.47 18.18
C ASP A 376 7.56 -8.67 16.65
N ILE A 377 6.40 -8.81 15.98
CA ILE A 377 6.34 -8.88 14.51
C ILE A 377 6.82 -7.56 13.89
N ALA A 378 6.34 -6.42 14.40
CA ALA A 378 6.73 -5.10 13.93
C ALA A 378 8.22 -4.82 14.19
N GLU A 379 8.75 -5.21 15.35
CA GLU A 379 10.18 -5.09 15.67
C GLU A 379 11.03 -5.96 14.75
N ALA A 380 10.65 -7.21 14.51
CA ALA A 380 11.35 -8.09 13.57
C ALA A 380 11.38 -7.48 12.16
N TYR A 381 10.26 -6.86 11.73
CA TYR A 381 10.19 -6.18 10.44
C TYR A 381 11.07 -4.93 10.38
N ARG A 382 11.07 -4.12 11.44
CA ARG A 382 11.94 -2.96 11.58
C ARG A 382 13.42 -3.34 11.53
N ASN A 383 13.81 -4.40 12.21
CA ASN A 383 15.18 -4.93 12.17
C ASN A 383 15.55 -5.38 10.75
N TYR A 384 14.64 -6.03 10.03
CA TYR A 384 14.84 -6.32 8.61
C TYR A 384 15.06 -5.06 7.76
N LEU A 385 14.28 -3.98 7.97
CA LEU A 385 14.47 -2.72 7.27
C LEU A 385 15.85 -2.11 7.57
N ILE A 386 16.29 -2.15 8.82
CA ILE A 386 17.58 -1.62 9.25
C ILE A 386 18.74 -2.42 8.65
N GLU A 387 18.73 -3.73 8.87
CA GLU A 387 19.85 -4.61 8.53
C GLU A 387 19.95 -4.89 7.03
N GLN A 388 18.82 -5.01 6.33
CA GLN A 388 18.79 -5.46 4.92
C GLN A 388 18.36 -4.37 3.93
N LYS A 389 17.67 -3.32 4.36
CA LYS A 389 17.19 -2.23 3.47
C LYS A 389 17.82 -0.87 3.74
N GLY A 390 18.67 -0.75 4.75
CA GLY A 390 19.40 0.48 5.06
C GLY A 390 18.54 1.58 5.68
N PHE A 391 17.41 1.21 6.30
CA PHE A 391 16.64 2.13 7.14
C PHE A 391 17.52 2.53 8.33
N LYS A 392 17.71 3.83 8.53
CA LYS A 392 18.60 4.34 9.58
C LYS A 392 17.78 4.90 10.71
N ASP A 393 18.25 4.63 11.91
CA ASP A 393 17.86 5.36 13.11
C ASP A 393 18.23 6.85 12.97
N LYS A 394 17.21 7.71 13.07
CA LYS A 394 17.32 9.18 13.06
C LYS A 394 16.95 9.79 14.41
N SER A 395 16.97 9.01 15.49
CA SER A 395 16.59 9.40 16.86
C SER A 395 17.38 10.59 17.42
N ASP A 396 18.56 10.92 16.88
CA ASP A 396 19.42 11.96 17.44
C ASP A 396 18.76 13.36 17.54
N ASN A 397 17.64 13.64 16.84
CA ASN A 397 16.93 14.93 16.92
C ASN A 397 15.40 14.87 16.61
N ILE A 398 14.66 13.80 16.93
CA ILE A 398 13.19 13.82 16.69
C ILE A 398 12.52 14.68 17.77
N THR A 399 11.66 15.60 17.32
CA THR A 399 10.86 16.49 18.14
C THR A 399 9.38 16.35 17.76
N ASN A 400 8.49 16.71 18.69
CA ASN A 400 7.06 16.84 18.41
C ASN A 400 6.79 18.15 17.64
N SER A 401 7.33 18.28 16.42
CA SER A 401 7.15 19.48 15.59
C SER A 401 5.68 19.69 15.23
N TYR A 402 5.32 20.94 14.95
CA TYR A 402 4.02 21.27 14.35
C TYR A 402 4.08 21.02 12.84
N TYR A 403 3.22 20.16 12.31
CA TYR A 403 3.16 19.87 10.88
C TYR A 403 2.06 20.67 10.19
N LEU A 404 2.41 21.34 9.09
CA LEU A 404 1.53 22.26 8.37
C LEU A 404 1.65 22.11 6.86
N ASP A 405 0.55 21.79 6.21
CA ASP A 405 0.45 21.86 4.76
C ASP A 405 -0.24 23.17 4.34
N LEU A 406 0.44 23.93 3.49
CA LEU A 406 -0.03 25.19 2.93
C LEU A 406 -0.29 25.03 1.44
N TYR A 407 -1.41 25.57 0.97
CA TYR A 407 -1.81 25.47 -0.45
C TYR A 407 -1.65 26.80 -1.17
N GLY A 408 -0.81 26.83 -2.21
CA GLY A 408 -0.47 28.04 -2.94
C GLY A 408 -1.60 28.57 -3.80
N GLY A 409 -2.10 27.77 -4.72
CA GLY A 409 -3.15 28.18 -5.65
C GLY A 409 -3.38 27.16 -6.74
N THR A 410 -4.47 27.35 -7.47
CA THR A 410 -4.88 26.46 -8.56
C THR A 410 -5.42 27.26 -9.75
N ILE A 411 -5.65 26.60 -10.87
CA ILE A 411 -6.39 27.18 -11.99
C ILE A 411 -7.88 27.16 -11.66
N LYS A 412 -8.50 28.34 -11.74
CA LYS A 412 -9.95 28.50 -11.56
C LYS A 412 -10.58 29.19 -12.77
N ALA A 413 -11.73 28.69 -13.20
CA ALA A 413 -12.57 29.38 -14.18
C ALA A 413 -13.25 30.59 -13.53
N GLN A 414 -13.05 31.78 -14.11
CA GLN A 414 -13.67 33.03 -13.65
C GLN A 414 -14.32 33.77 -14.81
N SER A 415 -15.37 34.56 -14.54
CA SER A 415 -16.04 35.36 -15.56
C SER A 415 -15.38 36.73 -15.71
N ILE A 416 -14.70 36.97 -16.83
CA ILE A 416 -14.21 38.29 -17.21
C ILE A 416 -15.15 38.86 -18.28
N ALA A 417 -15.87 39.94 -17.92
CA ALA A 417 -16.85 40.59 -18.79
C ALA A 417 -17.89 39.62 -19.40
N GLY A 418 -18.30 38.59 -18.64
CA GLY A 418 -19.26 37.59 -19.06
C GLY A 418 -18.66 36.40 -19.84
N LEU A 419 -17.35 36.36 -20.05
CA LEU A 419 -16.65 35.25 -20.70
C LEU A 419 -15.91 34.41 -19.65
N PRO A 420 -16.08 33.09 -19.64
CA PRO A 420 -15.29 32.22 -18.76
C PRO A 420 -13.82 32.20 -19.23
N VAL A 421 -12.91 32.48 -18.29
CA VAL A 421 -11.46 32.46 -18.49
C VAL A 421 -10.83 31.69 -17.34
N ASN A 422 -9.94 30.76 -17.65
CA ASN A 422 -9.14 30.04 -16.66
C ASN A 422 -7.96 30.90 -16.22
N LEU A 423 -7.85 31.17 -14.93
CA LEU A 423 -6.82 32.02 -14.34
C LEU A 423 -6.12 31.31 -13.18
N GLU A 424 -4.82 31.54 -13.07
CA GLU A 424 -4.09 31.26 -11.83
C GLU A 424 -4.73 32.06 -10.69
N THR A 425 -5.19 31.35 -9.66
CA THR A 425 -5.87 31.95 -8.50
C THR A 425 -5.13 31.52 -7.24
N ALA A 426 -4.58 32.48 -6.50
CA ALA A 426 -3.86 32.23 -5.26
C ALA A 426 -4.83 31.89 -4.12
N ALA A 427 -4.58 30.78 -3.42
CA ALA A 427 -5.23 30.44 -2.16
C ALA A 427 -4.44 30.97 -0.97
N THR A 428 -3.11 30.86 -1.03
CA THR A 428 -2.18 31.40 -0.03
C THR A 428 -0.95 31.92 -0.76
N THR A 429 -0.72 33.23 -0.75
CA THR A 429 0.55 33.82 -1.24
C THR A 429 1.70 33.57 -0.27
N TYR A 430 2.95 33.78 -0.70
CA TYR A 430 4.10 33.57 0.18
C TYR A 430 4.07 34.48 1.42
N GLU A 431 3.60 35.74 1.28
CA GLU A 431 3.43 36.66 2.42
C GLU A 431 2.32 36.20 3.36
N GLN A 432 1.22 35.65 2.81
CA GLN A 432 0.11 35.12 3.61
C GLN A 432 0.52 33.85 4.36
N ALA A 433 1.32 32.98 3.74
CA ALA A 433 1.93 31.85 4.42
C ALA A 433 2.79 32.31 5.60
N GLN A 434 3.61 33.35 5.41
CA GLN A 434 4.42 33.92 6.48
C GLN A 434 3.54 34.49 7.61
N GLU A 435 2.42 35.12 7.27
CA GLU A 435 1.45 35.65 8.23
C GLU A 435 0.82 34.53 9.07
N ILE A 436 0.38 33.42 8.45
CA ILE A 436 -0.15 32.25 9.17
C ILE A 436 0.89 31.70 10.15
N ILE A 437 2.12 31.44 9.67
CA ILE A 437 3.19 30.89 10.51
C ILE A 437 3.58 31.87 11.64
N LYS A 438 3.53 33.18 11.38
CA LYS A 438 3.76 34.18 12.42
C LYS A 438 2.68 34.19 13.50
N GLN A 439 1.41 34.08 13.12
CA GLN A 439 0.32 33.97 14.09
C GLN A 439 0.42 32.69 14.93
N LEU A 440 0.79 31.56 14.31
CA LEU A 440 1.08 30.32 15.05
C LEU A 440 2.25 30.52 16.03
N ASN A 441 3.32 31.20 15.63
CA ASN A 441 4.44 31.49 16.51
C ASN A 441 4.06 32.42 17.67
N GLU A 442 3.23 33.44 17.43
CA GLU A 442 2.66 34.29 18.48
C GLU A 442 1.76 33.51 19.46
N LEU A 443 1.14 32.41 19.01
CA LEU A 443 0.38 31.47 19.83
C LEU A 443 1.25 30.41 20.55
N GLY A 444 2.57 30.45 20.36
CA GLY A 444 3.53 29.58 21.05
C GLY A 444 4.06 28.39 20.25
N VAL A 445 3.78 28.31 18.94
CA VAL A 445 4.38 27.29 18.06
C VAL A 445 5.79 27.71 17.66
N ASP A 446 6.82 27.09 18.25
CA ASP A 446 8.23 27.44 18.06
C ASP A 446 9.06 26.40 17.29
N ASP A 447 8.46 25.26 16.92
CA ASP A 447 9.04 24.25 16.03
C ASP A 447 8.01 23.84 14.96
N ILE A 448 8.29 24.14 13.69
CA ILE A 448 7.36 23.92 12.57
C ILE A 448 8.02 23.20 11.40
N VAL A 449 7.32 22.22 10.86
CA VAL A 449 7.61 21.54 9.60
C VAL A 449 6.47 21.89 8.63
N ALA A 450 6.73 22.83 7.73
CA ALA A 450 5.75 23.31 6.78
C ALA A 450 6.04 22.78 5.37
N ASN A 451 5.05 22.19 4.72
CA ASN A 451 5.09 21.84 3.30
C ASN A 451 4.24 22.83 2.50
N TYR A 452 4.83 23.42 1.46
CA TYR A 452 4.15 24.37 0.59
C TYR A 452 3.75 23.66 -0.71
N ASN A 453 2.50 23.22 -0.75
CA ASN A 453 1.85 22.61 -1.91
C ASN A 453 1.59 23.66 -3.00
N ASP A 454 1.79 23.26 -4.25
CA ASP A 454 1.65 24.13 -5.42
C ASP A 454 2.45 25.44 -5.32
N PHE A 455 3.64 25.38 -4.72
CA PHE A 455 4.42 26.58 -4.41
C PHE A 455 4.89 27.35 -5.65
N ASN A 456 4.88 26.77 -6.85
CA ASN A 456 5.41 27.39 -8.05
C ASN A 456 4.40 27.40 -9.21
N GLY A 457 4.78 28.03 -10.33
CA GLY A 457 3.89 28.12 -11.48
C GLY A 457 3.53 26.77 -12.13
N ALA A 458 4.36 25.74 -11.92
CA ALA A 458 4.07 24.39 -12.42
C ALA A 458 2.98 23.72 -11.59
N GLY A 459 3.12 23.75 -10.25
CA GLY A 459 2.13 23.20 -9.31
C GLY A 459 0.74 23.82 -9.51
N ILE A 460 0.65 25.15 -9.53
CA ILE A 460 -0.63 25.88 -9.75
C ILE A 460 -1.35 25.42 -11.04
N LYS A 461 -0.59 25.07 -12.08
CA LYS A 461 -1.12 24.63 -13.38
C LYS A 461 -1.33 23.13 -13.49
N GLY A 462 -0.93 22.35 -12.48
CA GLY A 462 -0.87 20.89 -12.57
C GLY A 462 0.10 20.41 -13.65
N MET A 463 1.22 21.11 -13.85
CA MET A 463 2.30 20.69 -14.75
C MET A 463 3.39 19.96 -13.95
N ILE A 464 4.21 19.15 -14.65
CA ILE A 464 5.41 18.56 -14.03
C ILE A 464 6.36 19.66 -13.54
N THR A 465 6.77 19.57 -12.29
CA THR A 465 7.75 20.46 -11.68
C THR A 465 9.15 20.05 -12.11
N ALA A 466 9.75 20.82 -13.02
CA ALA A 466 11.11 20.58 -13.52
C ALA A 466 12.15 21.58 -12.98
N ASP A 467 11.68 22.70 -12.42
CA ASP A 467 12.49 23.79 -11.89
C ASP A 467 11.69 24.57 -10.82
N VAL A 468 12.34 25.55 -10.18
CA VAL A 468 11.75 26.32 -9.08
C VAL A 468 10.67 27.31 -9.55
N ASN A 469 10.81 27.88 -10.75
CA ASN A 469 10.03 28.98 -11.35
C ASN A 469 8.90 29.58 -10.46
N TYR A 470 9.30 30.46 -9.53
CA TYR A 470 8.41 31.08 -8.54
C TYR A 470 7.19 31.72 -9.22
N ALA A 471 6.00 31.42 -8.70
CA ALA A 471 4.77 31.95 -9.25
C ALA A 471 4.64 33.46 -8.96
N GLY A 472 4.45 34.27 -10.01
CA GLY A 472 4.14 35.70 -9.85
C GLY A 472 2.82 35.92 -9.10
N THR A 473 1.85 35.04 -9.32
CA THR A 473 0.54 35.01 -8.64
C THR A 473 0.66 34.81 -7.12
N LEU A 474 1.77 34.21 -6.64
CA LEU A 474 2.04 34.01 -5.21
C LEU A 474 3.00 35.06 -4.60
N GLY A 475 3.46 36.05 -5.37
CA GLY A 475 4.38 37.11 -4.92
C GLY A 475 5.81 37.01 -5.50
N GLY A 476 6.16 35.88 -6.14
CA GLY A 476 7.44 35.68 -6.79
C GLY A 476 8.65 35.46 -5.85
N LYS A 477 9.85 35.47 -6.44
CA LYS A 477 11.10 35.03 -5.78
C LYS A 477 11.41 35.73 -4.45
N ASN A 478 11.28 37.06 -4.39
CA ASN A 478 11.66 37.82 -3.20
C ASN A 478 10.73 37.52 -2.02
N ALA A 479 9.44 37.36 -2.30
CA ALA A 479 8.43 37.02 -1.30
C ALA A 479 8.68 35.61 -0.73
N TYR A 480 8.94 34.63 -1.59
CA TYR A 480 9.32 33.28 -1.14
C TYR A 480 10.60 33.30 -0.28
N LYS A 481 11.63 34.04 -0.70
CA LYS A 481 12.86 34.16 0.09
C LYS A 481 12.61 34.77 1.47
N THR A 482 11.76 35.79 1.55
CA THR A 482 11.39 36.41 2.83
C THR A 482 10.68 35.41 3.74
N LEU A 483 9.75 34.62 3.18
CA LEU A 483 9.09 33.52 3.89
C LEU A 483 10.11 32.48 4.38
N ALA A 484 11.00 32.00 3.50
CA ALA A 484 12.00 31.00 3.85
C ALA A 484 12.99 31.49 4.93
N GLU A 485 13.43 32.75 4.84
CA GLU A 485 14.26 33.40 5.86
C GLU A 485 13.54 33.52 7.21
N TYR A 486 12.25 33.89 7.21
CA TYR A 486 11.45 33.94 8.42
C TYR A 486 11.29 32.56 9.07
N VAL A 487 10.90 31.55 8.30
CA VAL A 487 10.75 30.17 8.80
C VAL A 487 12.08 29.66 9.37
N GLY A 488 13.19 29.91 8.68
CA GLY A 488 14.52 29.56 9.19
C GLY A 488 14.91 30.31 10.47
N SER A 489 14.46 31.56 10.65
CA SER A 489 14.76 32.36 11.86
C SER A 489 14.09 31.85 13.13
N ILE A 490 13.00 31.08 12.99
CA ILE A 490 12.31 30.41 14.09
C ILE A 490 12.67 28.92 14.19
N ASN A 491 13.79 28.50 13.57
CA ASN A 491 14.23 27.10 13.47
C ASN A 491 13.22 26.14 12.78
N GLY A 492 12.27 26.68 12.03
CA GLY A 492 11.32 25.90 11.26
C GLY A 492 11.91 25.38 9.94
N LYS A 493 11.18 24.49 9.29
CA LYS A 493 11.51 23.92 7.98
C LYS A 493 10.41 24.25 6.98
N LEU A 494 10.81 24.68 5.78
CA LEU A 494 9.90 24.94 4.68
C LEU A 494 10.25 24.03 3.50
N PHE A 495 9.35 23.12 3.16
CA PHE A 495 9.48 22.22 2.03
C PHE A 495 8.76 22.81 0.81
N ALA A 496 9.43 22.75 -0.34
CA ALA A 496 8.82 23.09 -1.62
C ALA A 496 8.29 21.81 -2.29
N SER A 497 6.98 21.73 -2.51
CA SER A 497 6.36 20.57 -3.15
C SER A 497 6.67 20.50 -4.65
N ALA A 498 7.17 19.35 -5.11
CA ALA A 498 7.52 19.09 -6.49
C ALA A 498 6.71 17.90 -7.02
N GLY A 499 5.58 18.18 -7.67
CA GLY A 499 4.78 17.18 -8.37
C GLY A 499 5.49 16.65 -9.62
N ILE A 500 5.79 15.35 -9.63
CA ILE A 500 6.57 14.68 -10.69
C ILE A 500 5.89 13.46 -11.32
N THR A 501 4.77 13.01 -10.76
CA THR A 501 4.09 11.75 -11.14
C THR A 501 3.01 11.97 -12.18
N TYR A 502 2.23 13.05 -12.06
CA TYR A 502 1.10 13.35 -12.93
C TYR A 502 1.15 14.76 -13.52
N MET A 503 0.52 14.93 -14.69
CA MET A 503 0.27 16.24 -15.30
C MET A 503 -1.18 16.37 -15.75
N LYS A 504 -1.80 17.51 -15.43
CA LYS A 504 -3.11 17.94 -15.94
C LYS A 504 -2.96 18.77 -17.21
N ASP A 505 -1.86 19.50 -17.33
CA ASP A 505 -1.53 20.29 -18.52
C ASP A 505 -0.11 20.03 -19.00
N SER A 506 0.12 20.23 -20.30
CA SER A 506 1.44 20.12 -20.92
C SER A 506 2.26 21.39 -20.67
N GLY A 507 3.53 21.23 -20.33
CA GLY A 507 4.42 22.35 -20.02
C GLY A 507 5.80 21.88 -19.59
N ASN A 508 6.74 22.81 -19.43
CA ASN A 508 8.10 22.54 -18.94
C ASN A 508 8.87 21.42 -19.67
N GLY A 509 8.52 21.15 -20.94
CA GLY A 509 9.13 20.08 -21.74
C GLY A 509 8.46 18.72 -21.63
N TYR A 510 7.31 18.62 -20.97
CA TYR A 510 6.51 17.41 -20.82
C TYR A 510 5.13 17.62 -21.45
N SER A 511 4.66 16.65 -22.26
CA SER A 511 3.31 16.66 -22.82
C SER A 511 2.58 15.34 -22.61
N TYR A 512 1.25 15.41 -22.53
CA TYR A 512 0.39 14.23 -22.43
C TYR A 512 0.46 13.31 -23.66
N THR A 513 0.91 13.82 -24.82
CA THR A 513 1.02 13.00 -26.05
C THR A 513 2.34 12.25 -26.16
N LEU A 514 3.44 12.85 -25.67
CA LEU A 514 4.79 12.32 -25.90
C LEU A 514 5.37 11.65 -24.66
N ASN A 515 4.99 12.10 -23.47
CA ASN A 515 5.63 11.71 -22.22
C ASN A 515 4.74 10.82 -21.32
N ALA A 516 3.51 10.55 -21.74
CA ALA A 516 2.56 9.78 -20.94
C ALA A 516 2.91 8.30 -20.86
N CYS A 517 2.69 7.75 -19.67
CA CYS A 517 2.63 6.32 -19.42
C CYS A 517 1.45 5.69 -20.19
N LYS A 518 1.59 4.41 -20.55
CA LYS A 518 0.52 3.66 -21.24
C LYS A 518 0.24 2.31 -20.58
N ALA A 519 -1.03 1.94 -20.54
CA ALA A 519 -1.48 0.60 -20.18
C ALA A 519 -1.08 -0.43 -21.26
N ILE A 520 -1.25 -1.74 -20.98
CA ILE A 520 -0.97 -2.80 -21.95
C ILE A 520 -1.79 -2.67 -23.24
N THR A 521 -3.01 -2.13 -23.14
CA THR A 521 -3.91 -1.80 -24.26
C THR A 521 -3.42 -0.64 -25.12
N LYS A 522 -2.28 -0.03 -24.74
CA LYS A 522 -1.69 1.19 -25.32
C LYS A 522 -2.54 2.45 -25.14
N ALA A 523 -3.59 2.38 -24.33
CA ALA A 523 -4.31 3.55 -23.86
C ALA A 523 -3.39 4.41 -22.96
N TYR A 524 -3.61 5.72 -22.96
CA TYR A 524 -2.91 6.61 -22.03
C TYR A 524 -3.36 6.32 -20.60
N ALA A 525 -2.39 6.22 -19.70
CA ALA A 525 -2.65 6.07 -18.27
C ALA A 525 -3.19 7.38 -17.70
N THR A 526 -4.51 7.45 -17.55
CA THR A 526 -5.20 8.63 -17.03
C THR A 526 -6.07 8.28 -15.83
N THR A 527 -6.02 9.13 -14.81
CA THR A 527 -6.94 9.07 -13.66
C THR A 527 -7.90 10.27 -13.72
N ASN A 528 -9.17 10.02 -13.36
CA ASN A 528 -10.22 11.03 -13.39
C ASN A 528 -10.73 11.29 -11.98
N ASN A 529 -11.25 12.49 -11.75
CA ASN A 529 -12.08 12.76 -10.59
C ASN A 529 -13.42 12.00 -10.72
N TRP A 530 -13.88 11.45 -9.61
CA TRP A 530 -15.09 10.64 -9.53
C TRP A 530 -16.27 11.47 -9.04
N ASP A 531 -17.45 11.23 -9.63
CA ASP A 531 -18.70 11.64 -9.02
C ASP A 531 -18.94 10.80 -7.76
N ILE A 532 -19.12 11.46 -6.62
CA ILE A 532 -19.27 10.78 -5.32
C ILE A 532 -20.59 10.01 -5.25
N ALA A 533 -21.65 10.48 -5.90
CA ALA A 533 -22.99 9.89 -5.82
C ALA A 533 -23.13 8.67 -6.75
N PHE A 534 -22.55 8.75 -7.95
CA PHE A 534 -22.71 7.71 -8.97
C PHE A 534 -21.51 6.77 -9.10
N GLY A 535 -20.35 7.15 -8.55
CA GLY A 535 -19.14 6.34 -8.65
C GLY A 535 -18.63 6.20 -10.09
N ILE A 536 -18.95 7.14 -10.98
CA ILE A 536 -18.47 7.19 -12.37
C ILE A 536 -17.59 8.43 -12.57
N PRO A 537 -16.78 8.51 -13.65
CA PRO A 537 -16.00 9.71 -13.93
C PRO A 537 -16.90 10.94 -14.01
N ASN A 538 -16.51 12.03 -13.35
CA ASN A 538 -17.34 13.22 -13.26
C ASN A 538 -17.51 13.87 -14.63
N GLN A 539 -18.71 13.76 -15.23
CA GLN A 539 -18.95 14.21 -16.61
C GLN A 539 -18.95 15.74 -16.78
N VAL A 540 -19.15 16.49 -15.71
CA VAL A 540 -19.22 17.96 -15.73
C VAL A 540 -17.86 18.60 -15.45
N ARG A 541 -17.08 17.96 -14.57
CA ARG A 541 -15.79 18.44 -14.05
C ARG A 541 -14.69 17.39 -14.28
N LEU A 542 -14.59 16.89 -15.51
CA LEU A 542 -13.50 15.97 -15.89
C LEU A 542 -12.15 16.64 -15.71
N VAL A 543 -11.46 16.30 -14.62
CA VAL A 543 -10.03 16.55 -14.47
C VAL A 543 -9.33 15.24 -14.80
N THR A 544 -8.70 15.20 -15.97
CA THR A 544 -7.93 14.04 -16.42
C THR A 544 -6.47 14.28 -16.08
N LYS A 545 -5.97 13.58 -15.05
CA LYS A 545 -4.55 13.56 -14.72
C LYS A 545 -3.87 12.51 -15.59
N THR A 546 -2.84 12.90 -16.32
CA THR A 546 -2.04 12.00 -17.16
C THR A 546 -0.76 11.61 -16.43
N THR A 547 -0.52 10.31 -16.33
CA THR A 547 0.64 9.75 -15.63
C THR A 547 1.92 9.94 -16.45
N LEU A 548 3.00 10.44 -15.84
CA LEU A 548 4.31 10.58 -16.49
C LEU A 548 4.99 9.22 -16.62
N SER A 549 5.53 8.93 -17.80
CA SER A 549 6.34 7.72 -18.01
C SER A 549 7.62 7.75 -17.16
N PRO A 550 7.96 6.67 -16.43
CA PRO A 550 9.19 6.56 -15.65
C PRO A 550 10.46 6.73 -16.48
N TYR A 551 10.37 6.56 -17.80
CA TYR A 551 11.46 6.82 -18.75
C TYR A 551 12.09 8.21 -18.56
N TYR A 552 11.29 9.23 -18.21
CA TYR A 552 11.73 10.62 -18.15
C TYR A 552 12.23 11.07 -16.77
N TRP A 553 12.03 10.26 -15.74
CA TRP A 553 12.40 10.62 -14.37
C TRP A 553 13.89 10.90 -14.17
N PRO A 554 14.85 10.12 -14.71
CA PRO A 554 16.27 10.41 -14.50
C PRO A 554 16.69 11.81 -14.98
N ASP A 555 16.17 12.27 -16.11
CA ASP A 555 16.42 13.63 -16.60
C ASP A 555 15.70 14.69 -15.73
N LEU A 556 14.47 14.38 -15.30
CA LEU A 556 13.69 15.25 -14.43
C LEU A 556 14.37 15.48 -13.06
N TYR A 557 14.86 14.42 -12.40
CA TYR A 557 15.58 14.53 -11.12
C TYR A 557 16.83 15.40 -11.24
N ASN A 558 17.56 15.28 -12.36
CA ASN A 558 18.71 16.12 -12.66
C ASN A 558 18.33 17.60 -12.81
N LYS A 559 17.21 17.89 -13.49
CA LYS A 559 16.71 19.27 -13.66
C LYS A 559 16.29 19.88 -12.33
N ILE A 560 15.50 19.15 -11.54
CA ILE A 560 15.04 19.58 -10.21
C ILE A 560 16.25 19.83 -9.31
N SER A 561 17.14 18.85 -9.16
CA SER A 561 18.32 18.96 -8.29
C SER A 561 19.16 20.19 -8.62
N LYS A 562 19.45 20.44 -9.91
CA LYS A 562 20.22 21.61 -10.35
C LYS A 562 19.48 22.92 -10.10
N SER A 563 18.21 22.99 -10.47
CA SER A 563 17.44 24.22 -10.33
C SER A 563 17.25 24.62 -8.87
N PHE A 564 16.87 23.67 -8.01
CA PHE A 564 16.60 23.94 -6.59
C PHE A 564 17.88 24.31 -5.85
N THR A 565 18.98 23.56 -6.08
CA THR A 565 20.29 23.89 -5.51
C THR A 565 20.76 25.29 -5.92
N SER A 566 20.56 25.68 -7.19
CA SER A 566 20.96 27.02 -7.67
C SER A 566 20.21 28.17 -7.00
N GLU A 567 19.02 27.89 -6.46
CA GLU A 567 18.19 28.83 -5.72
C GLU A 567 18.39 28.75 -4.20
N GLY A 568 19.22 27.80 -3.73
CA GLY A 568 19.47 27.55 -2.31
C GLY A 568 18.40 26.72 -1.61
N ILE A 569 17.47 26.11 -2.37
CA ILE A 569 16.42 25.23 -1.82
C ILE A 569 16.99 23.82 -1.72
N THR A 570 17.04 23.28 -0.52
CA THR A 570 17.53 21.92 -0.21
C THR A 570 16.49 21.06 0.51
N THR A 571 15.29 21.59 0.75
CA THR A 571 14.15 20.91 1.38
C THR A 571 13.03 20.78 0.36
N ILE A 572 12.71 19.54 -0.04
CA ILE A 572 11.69 19.28 -1.07
C ILE A 572 10.71 18.21 -0.62
N SER A 573 9.45 18.36 -1.02
CA SER A 573 8.46 17.29 -0.97
C SER A 573 8.30 16.71 -2.37
N LEU A 574 8.22 15.39 -2.48
CA LEU A 574 8.06 14.69 -3.77
C LEU A 574 6.61 14.29 -4.05
N ASP A 575 5.65 14.87 -3.32
CA ASP A 575 4.21 14.62 -3.51
C ASP A 575 3.92 13.10 -3.45
N ASP A 576 3.05 12.59 -4.31
CA ASP A 576 2.69 11.17 -4.40
C ASP A 576 3.84 10.22 -4.80
N ALA A 577 5.04 10.71 -5.11
CA ALA A 577 6.11 9.87 -5.66
C ALA A 577 6.63 8.78 -4.70
N THR A 578 6.25 8.83 -3.42
CA THR A 578 6.66 7.88 -2.37
C THR A 578 5.60 6.83 -2.06
N THR A 579 4.37 7.02 -2.54
CA THR A 579 3.22 6.14 -2.31
C THR A 579 2.71 5.52 -3.62
N LEU A 580 2.87 6.23 -4.73
CA LEU A 580 2.37 5.83 -6.02
C LEU A 580 3.32 4.88 -6.76
N LEU A 581 2.77 3.77 -7.27
CA LEU A 581 3.52 2.81 -8.08
C LEU A 581 2.68 2.27 -9.25
N TYR A 582 3.26 2.26 -10.46
CA TYR A 582 2.55 1.85 -11.68
C TYR A 582 3.49 1.23 -12.72
N SER A 583 2.94 0.44 -13.63
CA SER A 583 3.64 -0.09 -14.82
C SER A 583 3.54 0.87 -16.01
N ASP A 584 4.43 0.72 -17.01
CA ASP A 584 4.44 1.54 -18.22
C ASP A 584 4.80 0.76 -19.49
N PHE A 585 3.81 0.57 -20.35
CA PHE A 585 3.92 -0.13 -21.63
C PHE A 585 4.07 0.84 -22.82
N SER A 586 4.47 2.09 -22.59
CA SER A 586 4.66 3.07 -23.67
C SER A 586 5.92 2.82 -24.50
N ARG A 587 6.97 2.25 -23.89
CA ARG A 587 8.31 2.06 -24.47
C ARG A 587 8.89 0.69 -24.14
N GLU A 588 9.72 0.60 -23.09
CA GLU A 588 10.49 -0.58 -22.71
C GLU A 588 9.69 -1.60 -21.87
N ASN A 589 8.36 -1.46 -21.80
CA ASN A 589 7.46 -2.25 -20.95
C ASN A 589 7.97 -2.33 -19.50
N TYR A 590 8.02 -1.20 -18.82
CA TYR A 590 8.41 -1.16 -17.41
C TYR A 590 7.37 -1.84 -16.54
N SER A 591 7.81 -2.83 -15.77
CA SER A 591 7.04 -3.39 -14.66
C SER A 591 6.95 -2.40 -13.51
N ARG A 592 6.08 -2.68 -12.52
CA ARG A 592 6.08 -1.92 -11.26
C ARG A 592 7.44 -2.00 -10.54
N ALA A 593 8.16 -3.11 -10.66
CA ALA A 593 9.51 -3.25 -10.09
C ALA A 593 10.52 -2.30 -10.77
N ASP A 594 10.46 -2.16 -12.10
CA ASP A 594 11.29 -1.22 -12.85
C ASP A 594 11.02 0.23 -12.45
N THR A 595 9.74 0.58 -12.29
CA THR A 595 9.31 1.91 -11.81
C THR A 595 9.83 2.18 -10.40
N MET A 596 9.70 1.21 -9.48
CA MET A 596 10.22 1.31 -8.12
C MET A 596 11.74 1.58 -8.12
N ASN A 597 12.49 0.86 -8.96
CA ASN A 597 13.93 1.06 -9.07
C ASN A 597 14.29 2.48 -9.52
N LYS A 598 13.55 3.05 -10.48
CA LYS A 598 13.77 4.44 -10.91
C LYS A 598 13.43 5.47 -9.83
N LEU A 599 12.37 5.24 -9.05
CA LEU A 599 12.04 6.08 -7.88
C LEU A 599 13.18 6.05 -6.84
N VAL A 600 13.63 4.86 -6.48
CA VAL A 600 14.73 4.65 -5.52
C VAL A 600 16.01 5.32 -5.98
N ASP A 601 16.36 5.22 -7.27
CA ASP A 601 17.52 5.92 -7.84
C ASP A 601 17.35 7.44 -7.78
N GLY A 602 16.14 7.95 -7.99
CA GLY A 602 15.80 9.36 -7.80
C GLY A 602 16.00 9.83 -6.37
N TYR A 603 15.51 9.06 -5.39
CA TYR A 603 15.70 9.40 -3.98
C TYR A 603 17.18 9.43 -3.61
N LYS A 604 17.97 8.43 -4.03
CA LYS A 604 19.43 8.42 -3.84
C LYS A 604 20.07 9.66 -4.44
N GLN A 605 19.70 10.01 -5.67
CA GLN A 605 20.22 11.20 -6.34
C GLN A 605 19.93 12.49 -5.55
N PHE A 606 18.72 12.64 -5.01
CA PHE A 606 18.40 13.80 -4.16
C PHE A 606 19.22 13.78 -2.86
N LYS A 607 19.36 12.63 -2.20
CA LYS A 607 20.17 12.52 -0.97
C LYS A 607 21.64 12.83 -1.23
N ASP A 608 22.22 12.32 -2.32
CA ASP A 608 23.61 12.59 -2.72
C ASP A 608 23.83 14.07 -3.06
N ALA A 609 22.81 14.76 -3.56
CA ALA A 609 22.83 16.20 -3.79
C ALA A 609 22.57 17.05 -2.53
N GLY A 610 22.40 16.41 -1.36
CA GLY A 610 22.23 17.09 -0.08
C GLY A 610 20.80 17.53 0.25
N PHE A 611 19.79 16.97 -0.44
CA PHE A 611 18.41 17.29 -0.15
C PHE A 611 17.88 16.61 1.12
N THR A 612 16.99 17.31 1.81
CA THR A 612 16.09 16.79 2.84
C THR A 612 14.74 16.53 2.19
N LEU A 613 14.22 15.31 2.34
CA LEU A 613 13.00 14.85 1.68
C LEU A 613 11.84 14.76 2.67
N LEU A 614 10.72 15.41 2.34
CA LEU A 614 9.43 15.18 2.96
C LEU A 614 8.58 14.28 2.05
N ALA A 615 7.89 13.32 2.64
CA ALA A 615 7.01 12.39 1.95
C ALA A 615 5.60 12.49 2.52
N SER A 616 4.59 12.42 1.65
CA SER A 616 3.17 12.27 2.04
C SER A 616 2.80 10.79 1.91
N GLY A 617 2.80 10.09 3.04
CA GLY A 617 2.86 8.63 3.11
C GLY A 617 4.18 8.07 2.55
N ALA A 618 4.52 6.82 2.87
CA ALA A 618 5.71 6.19 2.32
C ALA A 618 5.57 4.67 2.24
N ASN A 619 5.73 4.14 1.03
CA ASN A 619 5.96 2.72 0.82
C ASN A 619 7.31 2.31 1.43
N ALA A 620 7.44 1.05 1.85
CA ALA A 620 8.64 0.56 2.54
C ALA A 620 9.97 0.82 1.78
N TYR A 621 9.96 0.82 0.44
CA TYR A 621 11.16 1.11 -0.36
C TYR A 621 11.62 2.59 -0.28
N ALA A 622 10.74 3.51 0.12
CA ALA A 622 11.03 4.94 0.26
C ALA A 622 11.55 5.29 1.65
N LEU A 623 11.17 4.53 2.70
CA LEU A 623 11.54 4.78 4.10
C LEU A 623 13.04 5.05 4.35
N PRO A 624 14.00 4.34 3.72
CA PRO A 624 15.43 4.61 3.93
C PRO A 624 15.90 6.01 3.48
N TYR A 625 15.12 6.68 2.63
CA TYR A 625 15.54 7.92 1.97
C TYR A 625 14.79 9.17 2.47
N VAL A 626 13.59 9.01 3.04
CA VAL A 626 12.76 10.14 3.50
C VAL A 626 13.20 10.63 4.88
N ASP A 627 13.14 11.93 5.13
CA ASP A 627 13.58 12.56 6.39
C ASP A 627 12.41 13.03 7.26
N TYR A 628 11.29 13.37 6.63
CA TYR A 628 10.03 13.71 7.28
C TYR A 628 8.90 12.98 6.57
N LEU A 629 7.92 12.50 7.33
CA LEU A 629 6.78 11.76 6.81
C LEU A 629 5.47 12.40 7.31
N THR A 630 4.61 12.80 6.39
CA THR A 630 3.24 13.20 6.67
C THR A 630 2.28 12.09 6.25
N ASP A 631 1.01 12.25 6.61
CA ASP A 631 -0.08 11.39 6.15
C ASP A 631 0.05 9.91 6.52
N VAL A 632 0.66 9.64 7.68
CA VAL A 632 0.62 8.30 8.28
C VAL A 632 -0.81 8.03 8.77
N PRO A 633 -1.46 6.94 8.32
CA PRO A 633 -2.79 6.56 8.79
C PRO A 633 -2.73 6.10 10.25
N VAL A 634 -3.74 6.49 11.04
CA VAL A 634 -3.92 6.04 12.44
C VAL A 634 -5.04 4.99 12.59
N THR A 635 -5.60 4.55 11.47
CA THR A 635 -6.65 3.52 11.38
C THR A 635 -6.40 2.62 10.18
N SER A 636 -7.07 1.47 10.15
CA SER A 636 -7.17 0.62 8.94
C SER A 636 -8.36 1.02 8.06
N SER A 637 -8.56 0.26 6.98
CA SER A 637 -9.75 0.34 6.11
C SER A 637 -11.03 -0.16 6.78
N ASN A 638 -10.97 -0.73 7.99
CA ASN A 638 -12.12 -1.29 8.71
C ASN A 638 -12.90 -2.35 7.90
N PHE A 639 -12.20 -3.28 7.25
CA PHE A 639 -12.86 -4.42 6.61
C PHE A 639 -13.68 -5.21 7.64
N ASP A 640 -14.83 -5.74 7.23
CA ASP A 640 -15.70 -6.55 8.10
C ASP A 640 -14.99 -7.77 8.70
N LEU A 641 -13.90 -8.25 8.09
CA LEU A 641 -13.10 -9.34 8.61
C LEU A 641 -12.23 -8.93 9.82
N PHE A 642 -11.90 -7.65 9.96
CA PHE A 642 -10.99 -7.13 10.98
C PHE A 642 -11.65 -7.06 12.34
N ASP A 643 -10.96 -7.53 13.37
CA ASP A 643 -11.43 -7.40 14.74
C ASP A 643 -11.09 -6.03 15.31
N TYR A 644 -9.90 -5.50 15.01
CA TYR A 644 -9.47 -4.18 15.46
C TYR A 644 -8.22 -3.63 14.78
N ASP A 645 -8.05 -2.31 14.89
CA ASP A 645 -6.88 -1.58 14.42
C ASP A 645 -5.74 -1.63 15.44
N ILE A 646 -4.51 -1.69 14.94
CA ILE A 646 -3.27 -1.56 15.71
C ILE A 646 -2.35 -0.54 15.04
N PRO A 647 -1.49 0.15 15.80
CA PRO A 647 -0.51 1.09 15.26
C PRO A 647 0.75 0.37 14.73
N PHE A 648 0.57 -0.65 13.88
CA PHE A 648 1.66 -1.48 13.37
C PHE A 648 2.69 -0.65 12.59
N TYR A 649 2.25 0.24 11.71
CA TYR A 649 3.14 1.12 10.95
C TYR A 649 3.95 2.02 11.89
N GLU A 650 3.29 2.62 12.87
CA GLU A 650 3.91 3.48 13.88
C GLU A 650 4.90 2.71 14.75
N ILE A 651 4.61 1.49 15.18
CA ILE A 651 5.57 0.65 15.93
C ILE A 651 6.85 0.43 15.10
N VAL A 652 6.74 0.30 13.78
CA VAL A 652 7.90 0.13 12.88
C VAL A 652 8.76 1.41 12.78
N ILE A 653 8.17 2.60 12.85
CA ILE A 653 8.90 3.85 12.54
C ILE A 653 9.11 4.81 13.72
N HIS A 654 8.33 4.69 14.79
CA HIS A 654 8.34 5.61 15.93
C HIS A 654 9.68 5.51 16.68
N GLY A 655 10.29 6.67 16.95
CA GLY A 655 11.67 6.79 17.44
C GLY A 655 12.76 6.74 16.35
N TYR A 656 12.44 6.34 15.11
CA TYR A 656 13.41 6.21 14.01
C TYR A 656 13.27 7.27 12.91
N LEU A 657 12.06 7.79 12.69
CA LEU A 657 11.76 8.74 11.61
C LEU A 657 10.77 9.80 12.12
N PRO A 658 11.03 11.11 11.97
CA PRO A 658 10.02 12.14 12.24
C PRO A 658 8.78 11.96 11.36
N TYR A 659 7.62 11.79 11.96
CA TYR A 659 6.37 11.63 11.23
C TYR A 659 5.17 12.27 11.92
N THR A 660 4.07 12.38 11.17
CA THR A 660 2.79 12.90 11.64
C THR A 660 1.63 12.17 10.95
N THR A 661 0.42 12.39 11.47
CA THR A 661 -0.81 11.80 10.96
C THR A 661 -1.23 12.36 9.60
N LYS A 662 -2.30 11.81 9.02
CA LYS A 662 -3.15 12.54 8.09
C LYS A 662 -3.65 13.85 8.71
N ALA A 663 -3.98 14.84 7.88
CA ALA A 663 -4.46 16.13 8.35
C ALA A 663 -5.70 15.97 9.25
N VAL A 664 -5.60 16.47 10.49
CA VAL A 664 -6.67 16.35 11.51
C VAL A 664 -7.95 17.01 11.03
N ASN A 665 -7.84 18.17 10.40
CA ASN A 665 -8.99 18.91 9.89
C ASN A 665 -9.58 18.34 8.60
N ALA A 666 -8.90 17.40 7.94
CA ALA A 666 -9.45 16.61 6.85
C ALA A 666 -10.24 15.37 7.34
N SER A 667 -10.08 15.01 8.62
CA SER A 667 -10.77 13.87 9.21
C SER A 667 -12.26 14.14 9.43
N ALA A 668 -13.07 13.09 9.28
CA ALA A 668 -14.49 13.15 9.62
C ALA A 668 -14.71 13.30 11.14
N ASN A 669 -13.79 12.79 11.95
CA ASN A 669 -13.74 12.99 13.39
C ASN A 669 -12.32 13.41 13.81
N ALA A 670 -12.12 14.73 13.96
CA ALA A 670 -10.85 15.31 14.34
C ALA A 670 -10.40 14.86 15.74
N ASP A 671 -11.34 14.77 16.70
CA ASP A 671 -11.03 14.42 18.08
C ASP A 671 -10.55 12.97 18.16
N ASP A 672 -11.22 12.01 17.51
CA ASP A 672 -10.76 10.62 17.45
C ASP A 672 -9.35 10.51 16.84
N THR A 673 -9.08 11.28 15.78
CA THR A 673 -7.77 11.29 15.12
C THR A 673 -6.69 11.80 16.08
N ILE A 674 -6.98 12.87 16.83
CA ILE A 674 -6.07 13.40 17.85
C ILE A 674 -5.87 12.37 18.97
N MET A 675 -6.93 11.73 19.47
CA MET A 675 -6.83 10.74 20.55
C MET A 675 -5.99 9.52 20.14
N LEU A 676 -6.15 9.02 18.92
CA LEU A 676 -5.31 7.93 18.38
C LEU A 676 -3.87 8.37 18.14
N ALA A 677 -3.63 9.62 17.74
CA ALA A 677 -2.28 10.17 17.60
C ALA A 677 -1.58 10.29 18.96
N LEU A 678 -2.29 10.77 19.99
CA LEU A 678 -1.77 10.88 21.36
C LEU A 678 -1.35 9.52 21.91
N LEU A 679 -2.10 8.45 21.61
CA LEU A 679 -1.83 7.09 22.06
C LEU A 679 -0.42 6.60 21.65
N THR A 680 0.08 7.04 20.51
CA THR A 680 1.43 6.70 20.01
C THR A 680 2.41 7.88 20.12
N ALA A 681 2.05 8.94 20.84
CA ALA A 681 2.81 10.20 20.91
C ALA A 681 3.14 10.80 19.52
N THR A 682 2.32 10.55 18.52
CA THR A 682 2.49 11.04 17.15
C THR A 682 2.04 12.51 17.06
N PRO A 683 2.91 13.49 16.75
CA PRO A 683 2.46 14.87 16.55
C PRO A 683 1.43 14.95 15.41
N VAL A 684 0.51 15.91 15.50
CA VAL A 684 -0.58 16.06 14.52
C VAL A 684 -0.28 17.08 13.43
N HIS A 685 -0.97 16.92 12.31
CA HIS A 685 -0.82 17.68 11.06
C HIS A 685 -2.11 18.43 10.72
N TYR A 686 -1.99 19.62 10.12
CA TYR A 686 -3.10 20.44 9.65
C TYR A 686 -2.89 20.97 8.23
N ASP A 687 -3.98 21.00 7.47
CA ASP A 687 -4.07 21.67 6.17
C ASP A 687 -4.58 23.10 6.32
N MET A 688 -3.90 24.10 5.78
CA MET A 688 -4.37 25.49 5.84
C MET A 688 -4.27 26.25 4.51
N MET A 689 -5.31 27.03 4.24
CA MET A 689 -5.33 28.06 3.21
C MET A 689 -5.75 29.42 3.79
N TYR A 690 -5.18 30.50 3.25
CA TYR A 690 -5.48 31.85 3.69
C TYR A 690 -6.84 32.35 3.17
N ALA A 691 -7.12 32.10 1.90
CA ALA A 691 -8.38 32.44 1.25
C ALA A 691 -9.56 31.63 1.83
N ASP A 692 -10.79 32.08 1.55
CA ASP A 692 -11.97 31.29 1.88
C ASP A 692 -12.04 30.08 0.94
N PRO A 693 -12.08 28.83 1.44
CA PRO A 693 -12.20 27.65 0.59
C PRO A 693 -13.41 27.69 -0.36
N ASN A 694 -14.49 28.40 -0.01
CA ASN A 694 -15.65 28.58 -0.88
C ASN A 694 -15.29 29.34 -2.18
N ASP A 695 -14.26 30.19 -2.14
CA ASP A 695 -13.72 30.86 -3.32
C ASP A 695 -12.99 29.89 -4.26
N PHE A 696 -12.90 28.61 -3.93
CA PHE A 696 -12.31 27.55 -4.77
C PHE A 696 -13.32 26.49 -5.23
N THR A 697 -14.62 26.73 -5.05
CA THR A 697 -15.67 25.93 -5.69
C THR A 697 -15.42 25.82 -7.20
N ASP A 698 -15.63 24.64 -7.78
CA ASP A 698 -15.35 24.33 -9.20
C ASP A 698 -13.86 24.39 -9.59
N SER A 699 -12.96 24.13 -8.64
CA SER A 699 -11.51 23.99 -8.89
C SER A 699 -10.94 22.76 -8.20
N ASP A 700 -9.65 22.49 -8.40
CA ASP A 700 -8.97 21.38 -7.74
C ASP A 700 -8.94 21.49 -6.21
N TYR A 701 -9.12 22.70 -5.67
CA TYR A 701 -9.11 22.96 -4.22
C TYR A 701 -10.50 22.83 -3.58
N GLU A 702 -11.55 22.48 -4.32
CA GLU A 702 -12.91 22.31 -3.78
C GLU A 702 -12.98 21.23 -2.68
N THR A 703 -12.10 20.23 -2.71
CA THR A 703 -12.01 19.19 -1.68
C THR A 703 -11.39 19.67 -0.37
N LEU A 704 -10.79 20.86 -0.35
CA LEU A 704 -10.14 21.47 0.82
C LEU A 704 -11.07 22.42 1.57
N PHE A 705 -12.39 22.20 1.52
CA PHE A 705 -13.41 23.08 2.11
C PHE A 705 -13.25 23.31 3.63
N TYR A 706 -12.50 22.44 4.32
CA TYR A 706 -12.21 22.49 5.75
C TYR A 706 -10.98 23.34 6.12
N SER A 707 -10.19 23.79 5.14
CA SER A 707 -8.81 24.26 5.38
C SER A 707 -8.66 25.77 5.69
N ASN A 708 -9.75 26.52 5.97
CA ASN A 708 -9.58 27.94 6.29
C ASN A 708 -8.76 28.13 7.58
N TYR A 709 -7.61 28.81 7.48
CA TYR A 709 -6.63 28.88 8.57
C TYR A 709 -7.20 29.46 9.87
N LYS A 710 -8.11 30.45 9.80
CA LYS A 710 -8.59 31.22 10.97
C LYS A 710 -9.27 30.34 12.00
N GLY A 711 -9.99 29.31 11.55
CA GLY A 711 -10.68 28.38 12.43
C GLY A 711 -9.73 27.44 13.18
N TRP A 712 -8.52 27.25 12.66
CA TRP A 712 -7.60 26.22 13.13
C TRP A 712 -6.40 26.75 13.93
N LEU A 713 -6.03 28.03 13.79
CA LEU A 713 -4.88 28.63 14.50
C LEU A 713 -4.86 28.34 16.01
N GLU A 714 -5.90 28.77 16.74
CA GLU A 714 -5.93 28.58 18.20
C GLU A 714 -6.12 27.11 18.61
N PRO A 715 -7.05 26.33 18.01
CA PRO A 715 -7.17 24.91 18.35
C PRO A 715 -5.88 24.13 18.11
N SER A 716 -5.23 24.30 16.96
CA SER A 716 -4.02 23.54 16.62
C SER A 716 -2.83 23.92 17.50
N ALA A 717 -2.66 25.21 17.83
CA ALA A 717 -1.62 25.66 18.75
C ALA A 717 -1.80 25.08 20.17
N LYS A 718 -3.04 24.86 20.63
CA LYS A 718 -3.30 24.21 21.92
C LYS A 718 -2.94 22.72 21.90
N ILE A 719 -3.23 22.01 20.80
CA ILE A 719 -2.81 20.62 20.66
C ILE A 719 -1.28 20.52 20.60
N TYR A 720 -0.61 21.40 19.86
CA TYR A 720 0.85 21.49 19.89
C TYR A 720 1.39 21.69 21.30
N LYS A 721 0.78 22.60 22.06
CA LYS A 721 1.15 22.84 23.46
C LYS A 721 0.99 21.58 24.32
N LEU A 722 -0.06 20.77 24.13
CA LEU A 722 -0.21 19.48 24.81
C LEU A 722 0.97 18.55 24.53
N TYR A 723 1.42 18.46 23.27
CA TYR A 723 2.61 17.67 22.93
C TYR A 723 3.88 18.20 23.60
N GLN A 724 4.05 19.52 23.69
CA GLN A 724 5.22 20.11 24.34
C GLN A 724 5.18 19.97 25.87
N ASP A 725 4.01 20.13 26.49
CA ASP A 725 3.84 20.10 27.94
C ASP A 725 3.93 18.68 28.51
N GLU A 726 3.30 17.69 27.84
CA GLU A 726 3.09 16.35 28.42
C GLU A 726 3.80 15.22 27.64
N LEU A 727 4.08 15.37 26.34
CA LEU A 727 4.57 14.27 25.48
C LEU A 727 5.95 14.48 24.86
N LYS A 728 6.64 15.59 25.17
CA LYS A 728 7.93 15.95 24.54
C LYS A 728 9.01 14.86 24.68
N ASP A 729 9.02 14.17 25.81
CA ASP A 729 10.01 13.14 26.12
C ASP A 729 9.67 11.76 25.52
N PHE A 730 8.63 11.65 24.69
CA PHE A 730 8.22 10.42 24.01
C PHE A 730 8.67 10.34 22.56
N ALA A 731 8.97 11.49 21.91
CA ALA A 731 9.25 11.56 20.47
C ALA A 731 10.38 10.62 19.96
N ASN A 732 11.36 10.34 20.82
CA ASN A 732 12.54 9.51 20.51
C ASN A 732 12.49 8.12 21.17
N LEU A 733 11.39 7.77 21.86
CA LEU A 733 11.29 6.46 22.50
C LEU A 733 10.74 5.46 21.50
N HIS A 734 11.20 4.22 21.54
CA HIS A 734 10.57 3.17 20.77
C HIS A 734 9.29 2.69 21.47
N ILE A 735 8.28 2.36 20.69
CA ILE A 735 7.11 1.62 21.19
C ILE A 735 7.55 0.18 21.45
N THR A 736 7.35 -0.29 22.66
CA THR A 736 7.73 -1.62 23.16
C THR A 736 6.51 -2.47 23.58
N GLY A 737 5.33 -1.85 23.66
CA GLY A 737 4.09 -2.54 23.97
C GLY A 737 2.87 -1.76 23.47
N TYR A 738 1.80 -2.47 23.14
CA TYR A 738 0.50 -1.88 22.85
C TYR A 738 -0.58 -2.84 23.35
N ASN A 739 -1.54 -2.32 24.09
CA ASN A 739 -2.54 -3.10 24.81
C ASN A 739 -3.92 -2.47 24.63
N ARG A 740 -4.86 -3.24 24.09
CA ARG A 740 -6.26 -2.84 24.04
C ARG A 740 -6.97 -3.33 25.30
N ILE A 741 -7.19 -2.43 26.26
CA ILE A 741 -7.83 -2.73 27.55
C ILE A 741 -9.33 -2.95 27.35
N SER A 742 -9.96 -2.14 26.49
CA SER A 742 -11.37 -2.30 26.09
C SER A 742 -11.61 -1.76 24.68
N GLY A 743 -12.87 -1.76 24.23
CA GLY A 743 -13.25 -1.19 22.93
C GLY A 743 -12.81 0.26 22.74
N ASP A 744 -12.80 1.06 23.82
CA ASP A 744 -12.52 2.49 23.79
C ASP A 744 -11.28 2.89 24.59
N GLU A 745 -10.63 1.96 25.32
CA GLU A 745 -9.46 2.23 26.16
C GLU A 745 -8.26 1.43 25.70
N MET A 746 -7.16 2.12 25.41
CA MET A 746 -5.91 1.55 24.89
C MET A 746 -4.71 2.15 25.61
N GLU A 747 -3.62 1.39 25.68
CA GLU A 747 -2.37 1.79 26.30
C GLU A 747 -1.17 1.41 25.42
N THR A 748 -0.21 2.32 25.30
CA THR A 748 1.07 2.12 24.63
C THR A 748 2.19 2.20 25.65
N GLU A 749 3.12 1.26 25.60
CA GLU A 749 4.35 1.23 26.39
C GLU A 749 5.53 1.63 25.51
N PHE A 750 6.42 2.44 26.07
CA PHE A 750 7.61 2.96 25.43
C PHE A 750 8.86 2.59 26.22
N ASP A 751 10.03 2.75 25.59
CA ASP A 751 11.32 2.57 26.23
C ASP A 751 11.41 3.20 27.63
N GLY A 752 12.00 2.45 28.57
CA GLY A 752 12.11 2.86 29.97
C GLY A 752 10.82 2.67 30.77
N GLY A 753 9.84 1.92 30.26
CA GLY A 753 8.58 1.62 30.94
C GLY A 753 7.63 2.81 31.04
N LYS A 754 7.80 3.81 30.16
CA LYS A 754 6.87 4.94 30.08
C LYS A 754 5.59 4.50 29.39
N THR A 755 4.46 5.06 29.81
CA THR A 755 3.16 4.65 29.26
C THR A 755 2.29 5.84 28.89
N ILE A 756 1.50 5.65 27.84
CA ILE A 756 0.41 6.53 27.46
C ILE A 756 -0.86 5.69 27.38
N ARG A 757 -1.92 6.13 28.04
CA ARG A 757 -3.24 5.51 27.96
C ARG A 757 -4.28 6.52 27.51
N VAL A 758 -5.12 6.10 26.58
CA VAL A 758 -6.20 6.92 26.00
C VAL A 758 -7.53 6.20 26.17
N ASN A 759 -8.58 6.96 26.50
CA ASN A 759 -9.96 6.52 26.29
C ASN A 759 -10.61 7.43 25.23
N THR A 760 -10.96 6.89 24.07
CA THR A 760 -11.50 7.68 22.93
C THR A 760 -12.90 8.19 23.23
N ARG A 761 -13.77 7.36 23.81
CA ARG A 761 -15.16 7.75 24.16
C ARG A 761 -15.20 8.86 25.21
N LYS A 762 -14.44 8.70 26.30
CA LYS A 762 -14.42 9.66 27.41
C LYS A 762 -13.50 10.86 27.15
N MET A 763 -12.71 10.82 26.08
CA MET A 763 -11.60 11.74 25.80
C MET A 763 -10.70 11.97 27.03
N THR A 764 -10.12 10.89 27.54
CA THR A 764 -9.16 10.98 28.66
C THR A 764 -7.76 10.56 28.20
N LEU A 765 -6.75 11.29 28.65
CA LEU A 765 -5.34 10.98 28.44
C LEU A 765 -4.66 10.76 29.79
N THR A 766 -3.93 9.66 29.93
CA THR A 766 -3.08 9.39 31.09
C THR A 766 -1.65 9.16 30.62
N VAL A 767 -0.70 9.92 31.17
CA VAL A 767 0.73 9.83 30.84
C VAL A 767 1.48 9.41 32.10
N ASN A 768 2.19 8.29 32.05
CA ASN A 768 2.90 7.71 33.20
C ASN A 768 2.03 7.59 34.47
N GLY A 769 0.76 7.22 34.30
CA GLY A 769 -0.22 7.09 35.39
C GLY A 769 -0.83 8.40 35.90
N LYS A 770 -0.45 9.56 35.36
CA LYS A 770 -1.05 10.88 35.65
C LYS A 770 -2.11 11.21 34.60
N GLU A 771 -3.36 11.39 35.04
CA GLU A 771 -4.43 11.88 34.18
C GLU A 771 -4.21 13.36 33.81
N ILE A 772 -4.36 13.67 32.53
CA ILE A 772 -4.18 15.00 31.95
C ILE A 772 -5.55 15.59 31.65
N ASP A 773 -5.81 16.79 32.18
CA ASP A 773 -7.03 17.54 31.85
C ASP A 773 -6.92 18.05 30.41
N LEU A 774 -7.60 17.39 29.48
CA LEU A 774 -7.60 17.75 28.06
C LEU A 774 -8.41 19.02 27.78
N ALA A 775 -9.31 19.45 28.68
CA ALA A 775 -10.13 20.64 28.49
C ALA A 775 -9.29 21.93 28.43
N GLN A 776 -8.14 21.96 29.10
CA GLN A 776 -7.20 23.08 29.02
C GLN A 776 -6.56 23.23 27.63
N TYR A 777 -6.54 22.14 26.84
CA TYR A 777 -6.02 22.09 25.47
C TYR A 777 -7.13 22.15 24.42
N GLY A 778 -8.40 22.35 24.83
CA GLY A 778 -9.52 22.56 23.92
C GLY A 778 -10.23 21.29 23.45
N LEU A 779 -9.85 20.11 23.97
CA LEU A 779 -10.56 18.84 23.75
C LEU A 779 -11.54 18.62 24.91
N LYS A 780 -12.81 18.33 24.61
CA LYS A 780 -13.84 18.11 25.64
C LYS A 780 -14.64 16.87 25.31
N GLY A 781 -14.60 15.89 26.22
CA GLY A 781 -15.41 14.66 26.15
C GLY A 781 -16.88 14.91 25.85
N GLU A 782 -17.54 13.91 25.25
CA GLU A 782 -19.00 13.88 25.25
C GLU A 782 -19.47 13.92 26.72
N THR A 783 -20.13 15.00 27.10
CA THR A 783 -20.92 14.99 28.34
C THR A 783 -22.10 14.08 28.08
N ASP A 784 -22.24 13.02 28.89
CA ASP A 784 -23.44 12.17 28.93
C ASP A 784 -24.69 13.05 29.20
N GLU A 785 -25.29 13.62 28.16
CA GLU A 785 -26.64 14.23 28.14
C GLU A 785 -27.59 13.44 27.24
#